data_AF-A0A143G5Q2-F1
#
_entry.id   AF-A0A143G5Q2-F1
#
_cell.length_a   1.000
_cell.length_b   1.000
_cell.length_c   1.000
_cell.angle_alpha   90.00
_cell.angle_beta   90.00
_cell.angle_gamma   90.00
#
_symmetry.space_group_name_H-M   'P 1'
#
loop_
_entity.id
_entity.type
_entity.pdbx_description
1 polymer ?
#
loop_
_entity_poly.entity_id
_entity_poly.type
_entity_poly.pdbx_seq_one_letter_code
_entity_poly.pdbx_strand_id
1 'polypeptide(L)'
;MEIDLEKRLMQKHQQTAQQLLDYSVSLKQLFQDQWFYLWTLTPDNLFVVDSDHQQLLIADGLLKVEFKQSPAGLIQFSTSHPEISVQKLADFVANEISFLIRDLKAQHSLFLKTKVQLFRQLLVEEVFKWVDGENRIEHYLYNLNLHDAQALDQIMMDAGYYEVAHLTAFAASGTTIPLSVELNFKHLSLVNSILGANFLTIQPLMLAYDQLCFSAESFIPAPVYRIIETTFHDHFTLAQVIEHQTEFNLLLNHAKEQPQVLVFASWIKRGYWQYSDIFSKKNFTTANSPYWDEQISSRFPLFYFNRTVNWLFKQDKLVIDWVAKRIDQINVRVAVTALSFVDTSQIHPHILVLTLKYFKSIAGRLFVQACHDAADKNAWFLLENSSDESTQSTVKHPYVLRDTVPNTSNKTEISASVLYLEEWLHLLYLQAKNDQRVAKHVYKNLSRVMQAYALFMQRLIDGLPNELIGFIEPHTQEHPQFLAILQKYQLEKEKFRKIFKHPVLQFNRNTSVFDSYVADYLLDYFHQPQTLAKNVTWSGLYQQAVRWHQQIHYQDTLSKLRLRLDIETWRRVSPQEIMFTERWKFIELNSLEQIIHESTSYKHCLALSYTERIAEGEYVAFHMSSLDDEDIHLTLGCYFKFEQLHFDQLRLPNNEHASKDVVQDAKLFIQQVNQHLIWDFKARKVE
;
A
#
# COMPACT_ATOMS: atom_id res chain seq x y z
N MET A 1 43.39 -1.36 -1.28
CA MET A 1 44.59 -0.96 -0.53
C MET A 1 44.26 -0.65 0.93
N GLU A 2 43.31 0.24 1.25
CA GLU A 2 42.85 0.45 2.64
C GLU A 2 42.19 -0.78 3.28
N ILE A 3 41.34 -1.51 2.53
CA ILE A 3 40.69 -2.76 2.99
C ILE A 3 41.69 -3.88 3.33
N ASP A 4 42.85 -3.91 2.66
CA ASP A 4 43.91 -4.90 2.93
C ASP A 4 44.75 -4.51 4.15
N LEU A 5 44.85 -3.21 4.45
CA LEU A 5 45.53 -2.71 5.64
C LEU A 5 44.68 -3.00 6.89
N GLU A 6 43.37 -2.74 6.84
CA GLU A 6 42.43 -3.04 7.94
C GLU A 6 42.35 -4.54 8.25
N LYS A 7 42.31 -5.39 7.21
CA LYS A 7 42.32 -6.85 7.39
C LYS A 7 43.62 -7.36 8.03
N ARG A 8 44.77 -6.81 7.64
CA ARG A 8 46.07 -7.15 8.24
C ARG A 8 46.17 -6.68 9.70
N LEU A 9 45.66 -5.49 10.00
CA LEU A 9 45.61 -4.96 11.36
C LEU A 9 44.67 -5.78 12.27
N MET A 10 43.49 -6.17 11.79
CA MET A 10 42.56 -7.04 12.52
C MET A 10 43.14 -8.44 12.78
N GLN A 11 43.87 -9.02 11.82
CA GLN A 11 44.58 -10.29 12.03
C GLN A 11 45.71 -10.17 13.05
N LYS A 12 46.46 -9.06 13.03
CA LYS A 12 47.53 -8.79 14.01
C LYS A 12 46.96 -8.62 15.43
N HIS A 13 45.83 -7.91 15.57
CA HIS A 13 45.12 -7.73 16.84
C HIS A 13 44.66 -9.07 17.43
N GLN A 14 44.02 -9.92 16.60
CA GLN A 14 43.55 -11.23 17.03
C GLN A 14 44.70 -12.17 17.42
N GLN A 15 45.78 -12.18 16.64
CA GLN A 15 46.98 -12.98 16.94
C GLN A 15 47.62 -12.54 18.26
N THR A 16 47.69 -11.24 18.52
CA THR A 16 48.24 -10.72 19.78
C THR A 16 47.36 -11.12 20.97
N ALA A 17 46.03 -11.02 20.84
CA ALA A 17 45.10 -11.47 21.88
C ALA A 17 45.28 -12.96 22.20
N GLN A 18 45.43 -13.82 21.18
CA GLN A 18 45.68 -15.25 21.38
C GLN A 18 47.02 -15.53 22.04
N GLN A 19 48.10 -14.85 21.62
CA GLN A 19 49.42 -14.98 22.23
C GLN A 19 49.40 -14.61 23.73
N LEU A 20 48.64 -13.58 24.12
CA LEU A 20 48.47 -13.21 25.52
C LEU A 20 47.77 -14.29 26.35
N LEU A 21 46.74 -14.94 25.79
CA LEU A 21 46.06 -16.06 26.47
C LEU A 21 46.93 -17.30 26.57
N ASP A 22 47.72 -17.60 25.54
CA ASP A 22 48.59 -18.77 25.51
C ASP A 22 49.72 -18.64 26.54
N TYR A 23 50.21 -17.41 26.76
CA TYR A 23 51.22 -17.12 27.76
C TYR A 23 50.66 -17.12 29.19
N SER A 24 49.51 -16.48 29.43
CA SER A 24 48.99 -16.24 30.77
C SER A 24 47.80 -17.14 31.15
N VAL A 25 47.99 -17.98 32.17
CA VAL A 25 46.91 -18.80 32.77
C VAL A 25 45.76 -17.93 33.31
N SER A 26 46.04 -16.79 33.95
CA SER A 26 45.01 -15.91 34.52
C SER A 26 44.11 -15.29 33.44
N LEU A 27 44.70 -14.71 32.39
CA LEU A 27 43.98 -14.22 31.21
C LEU A 27 43.20 -15.34 30.49
N LYS A 28 43.77 -16.55 30.40
CA LYS A 28 43.07 -17.72 29.85
C LYS A 28 41.85 -18.11 30.67
N GLN A 29 41.95 -18.08 32.00
CA GLN A 29 40.81 -18.34 32.88
C GLN A 29 39.74 -17.25 32.73
N LEU A 30 40.14 -15.96 32.63
CA LEU A 30 39.21 -14.87 32.37
C LEU A 30 38.47 -15.05 31.04
N PHE A 31 39.14 -15.50 29.98
CA PHE A 31 38.49 -15.85 28.72
C PHE A 31 37.52 -17.03 28.86
N GLN A 32 37.91 -18.09 29.57
CA GLN A 32 37.05 -19.26 29.81
C GLN A 32 35.77 -18.88 30.56
N ASP A 33 35.87 -17.99 31.54
CA ASP A 33 34.73 -17.49 32.31
C ASP A 33 33.78 -16.65 31.44
N GLN A 34 34.32 -15.84 30.50
CA GLN A 34 33.47 -15.15 29.50
C GLN A 34 32.83 -16.16 28.54
N TRP A 35 33.61 -17.15 28.10
CA TRP A 35 33.17 -18.16 27.13
C TRP A 35 32.08 -19.05 27.70
N PHE A 36 32.04 -19.28 29.02
CA PHE A 36 30.95 -19.99 29.70
C PHE A 36 29.56 -19.46 29.35
N TYR A 37 29.40 -18.14 29.15
CA TYR A 37 28.13 -17.53 28.77
C TYR A 37 27.88 -17.49 27.25
N LEU A 38 28.94 -17.63 26.44
CA LEU A 38 28.89 -17.34 25.01
C LEU A 38 29.08 -18.57 24.10
N TRP A 39 29.55 -19.70 24.64
CA TRP A 39 30.00 -20.84 23.84
C TRP A 39 28.88 -21.56 23.08
N THR A 40 27.65 -21.50 23.58
CA THR A 40 26.47 -22.08 22.90
C THR A 40 25.91 -21.16 21.83
N LEU A 41 26.34 -19.89 21.78
CA LEU A 41 25.69 -18.89 20.94
C LEU A 41 26.06 -19.07 19.46
N THR A 42 25.01 -19.17 18.67
CA THR A 42 24.98 -19.25 17.22
C THR A 42 23.98 -18.23 16.71
N PRO A 43 24.02 -17.88 15.41
CA PRO A 43 22.98 -17.04 14.82
C PRO A 43 21.55 -17.59 15.02
N ASP A 44 21.41 -18.92 15.08
CA ASP A 44 20.12 -19.59 15.13
C ASP A 44 19.49 -19.62 16.53
N ASN A 45 20.30 -19.58 17.61
CA ASN A 45 19.80 -19.55 19.00
C ASN A 45 19.97 -18.18 19.69
N LEU A 46 20.43 -17.15 18.97
CA LEU A 46 20.55 -15.80 19.51
C LEU A 46 19.20 -15.10 19.69
N PHE A 47 18.28 -15.31 18.74
CA PHE A 47 16.95 -14.72 18.74
C PHE A 47 15.92 -15.84 18.49
N VAL A 48 15.40 -16.43 19.56
CA VAL A 48 14.49 -17.58 19.46
C VAL A 48 13.09 -17.18 19.91
N VAL A 49 12.15 -17.40 19.00
CA VAL A 49 10.72 -17.20 19.25
C VAL A 49 10.12 -18.54 19.65
N ASP A 50 9.65 -18.61 20.90
CA ASP A 50 8.94 -19.77 21.42
C ASP A 50 7.44 -19.48 21.39
N SER A 51 6.81 -19.92 20.30
CA SER A 51 5.38 -19.72 20.05
C SER A 51 4.50 -20.51 21.01
N ASP A 52 4.98 -21.64 21.53
CA ASP A 52 4.20 -22.51 22.42
C ASP A 52 4.02 -21.86 23.80
N HIS A 53 5.08 -21.24 24.31
CA HIS A 53 5.05 -20.54 25.60
C HIS A 53 4.84 -19.02 25.48
N GLN A 54 4.68 -18.49 24.27
CA GLN A 54 4.49 -17.05 23.99
C GLN A 54 5.60 -16.19 24.63
N GLN A 55 6.85 -16.57 24.34
CA GLN A 55 8.03 -15.91 24.90
C GLN A 55 9.11 -15.69 23.83
N LEU A 56 9.93 -14.67 24.06
CA LEU A 56 11.12 -14.39 23.26
C LEU A 56 12.36 -14.69 24.10
N LEU A 57 13.20 -15.59 23.61
CA LEU A 57 14.46 -16.00 24.23
C LEU A 57 15.61 -15.33 23.48
N ILE A 58 16.46 -14.63 24.24
CA ILE A 58 17.60 -13.90 23.71
C ILE A 58 18.88 -14.53 24.26
N ALA A 59 19.82 -14.78 23.34
CA ALA A 59 21.12 -15.39 23.61
C ALA A 59 20.98 -16.68 24.43
N ASP A 60 20.35 -17.70 23.83
CA ASP A 60 20.17 -19.03 24.44
C ASP A 60 19.48 -19.01 25.82
N GLY A 61 18.55 -18.07 26.01
CA GLY A 61 17.77 -17.95 27.24
C GLY A 61 18.47 -17.20 28.38
N LEU A 62 19.58 -16.50 28.11
CA LEU A 62 20.17 -15.53 29.04
C LEU A 62 19.17 -14.45 29.43
N LEU A 63 18.39 -13.96 28.47
CA LEU A 63 17.27 -13.06 28.70
C LEU A 63 15.99 -13.68 28.12
N LYS A 64 14.94 -13.74 28.94
CA LYS A 64 13.60 -14.18 28.55
C LYS A 64 12.63 -13.02 28.67
N VAL A 65 11.86 -12.81 27.63
CA VAL A 65 10.77 -11.83 27.58
C VAL A 65 9.45 -12.58 27.57
N GLU A 66 8.67 -12.43 28.63
CA GLU A 66 7.39 -13.10 28.82
C GLU A 66 6.26 -12.07 28.91
N PHE A 67 5.12 -12.37 28.27
CA PHE A 67 3.90 -11.58 28.44
C PHE A 67 3.03 -12.18 29.54
N LYS A 68 2.95 -11.51 30.69
CA LYS A 68 2.10 -11.94 31.80
C LYS A 68 1.01 -10.92 32.07
N GLN A 69 -0.22 -11.41 32.25
CA GLN A 69 -1.32 -10.58 32.74
C GLN A 69 -1.21 -10.50 34.27
N SER A 70 -0.25 -9.70 34.75
CA SER A 70 0.02 -9.47 36.17
C SER A 70 -0.25 -8.02 36.54
N PRO A 71 -0.69 -7.71 37.77
CA PRO A 71 -0.71 -6.33 38.27
C PRO A 71 0.66 -5.64 38.22
N ALA A 72 1.76 -6.40 38.14
CA ALA A 72 3.13 -5.88 38.11
C ALA A 72 3.60 -5.35 36.73
N GLY A 73 2.93 -5.69 35.62
CA GLY A 73 3.52 -5.50 34.29
C GLY A 73 2.85 -6.37 33.23
N LEU A 74 2.68 -5.87 32.00
CA LEU A 74 2.30 -6.69 30.83
C LEU A 74 3.47 -7.53 30.31
N ILE A 75 4.69 -7.00 30.43
CA ILE A 75 5.93 -7.59 29.95
C ILE A 75 6.84 -7.81 31.16
N GLN A 76 7.41 -9.01 31.26
CA GLN A 76 8.40 -9.35 32.28
C GLN A 76 9.71 -9.78 31.60
N PHE A 77 10.80 -9.14 32.00
CA PHE A 77 12.15 -9.57 31.68
C PHE A 77 12.69 -10.46 32.80
N SER A 78 13.23 -11.62 32.45
CA SER A 78 13.85 -12.53 33.42
C SER A 78 15.12 -13.13 32.86
N THR A 79 15.99 -13.60 33.76
CA THR A 79 17.27 -14.23 33.41
C THR A 79 17.34 -15.61 34.04
N SER A 80 18.00 -16.54 33.34
CA SER A 80 18.30 -17.88 33.86
C SER A 80 19.41 -17.85 34.93
N HIS A 81 20.10 -16.72 35.09
CA HIS A 81 21.19 -16.52 36.04
C HIS A 81 20.84 -15.38 37.02
N PRO A 82 20.48 -15.68 38.29
CA PRO A 82 20.02 -14.67 39.24
C PRO A 82 21.13 -13.72 39.73
N GLU A 83 22.40 -14.11 39.58
CA GLU A 83 23.56 -13.35 40.07
C GLU A 83 24.04 -12.25 39.12
N ILE A 84 23.54 -12.22 37.88
CA ILE A 84 23.93 -11.24 36.85
C ILE A 84 22.83 -10.22 36.61
N SER A 85 23.25 -8.98 36.31
CA SER A 85 22.33 -7.95 35.83
C SER A 85 22.26 -7.98 34.31
N VAL A 86 21.06 -8.21 33.77
CA VAL A 86 20.78 -8.20 32.33
C VAL A 86 20.07 -6.92 31.88
N GLN A 87 20.08 -5.86 32.71
CA GLN A 87 19.27 -4.66 32.47
C GLN A 87 19.58 -3.99 31.12
N LYS A 88 20.86 -3.82 30.76
CA LYS A 88 21.19 -3.18 29.48
C LYS A 88 20.77 -4.01 28.27
N LEU A 89 20.82 -5.35 28.37
CA LEU A 89 20.31 -6.24 27.34
C LEU A 89 18.79 -6.12 27.22
N ALA A 90 18.08 -6.07 28.36
CA ALA A 90 16.64 -5.82 28.39
C ALA A 90 16.29 -4.45 27.79
N ASP A 91 17.05 -3.40 28.10
CA ASP A 91 16.86 -2.06 27.56
C ASP A 91 17.07 -2.03 26.04
N PHE A 92 18.09 -2.74 25.52
CA PHE A 92 18.30 -2.85 24.08
C PHE A 92 17.13 -3.58 23.40
N VAL A 93 16.71 -4.73 23.95
CA VAL A 93 15.58 -5.49 23.41
C VAL A 93 14.28 -4.68 23.49
N ALA A 94 14.11 -3.88 24.53
CA ALA A 94 12.91 -3.07 24.71
C ALA A 94 12.85 -1.85 23.79
N ASN A 95 13.97 -1.14 23.60
CA ASN A 95 14.00 0.16 22.93
C ASN A 95 14.53 0.10 21.49
N GLU A 96 15.52 -0.75 21.21
CA GLU A 96 16.27 -0.72 19.95
C GLU A 96 15.69 -1.67 18.90
N ILE A 97 14.99 -2.73 19.32
CA ILE A 97 14.32 -3.69 18.43
C ILE A 97 12.95 -3.16 18.06
N SER A 98 12.77 -2.88 16.76
CA SER A 98 11.49 -2.48 16.18
C SER A 98 10.82 -3.67 15.53
N PHE A 99 9.61 -3.97 15.97
CA PHE A 99 8.74 -5.00 15.41
C PHE A 99 7.80 -4.38 14.37
N LEU A 100 7.73 -4.97 13.18
CA LEU A 100 6.97 -4.47 12.04
C LEU A 100 5.54 -5.04 12.04
N ILE A 101 4.56 -4.18 11.79
CA ILE A 101 3.12 -4.53 11.73
C ILE A 101 2.61 -4.46 10.29
N ARG A 102 2.88 -3.35 9.58
CA ARG A 102 2.32 -3.07 8.23
C ARG A 102 3.33 -2.62 7.20
N ASP A 103 4.42 -1.99 7.60
CA ASP A 103 5.51 -1.66 6.68
C ASP A 103 6.37 -2.91 6.48
N LEU A 104 6.00 -3.69 5.47
CA LEU A 104 6.58 -4.99 5.19
C LEU A 104 7.71 -4.92 4.15
N LYS A 105 8.35 -3.76 4.01
CA LYS A 105 9.52 -3.59 3.14
C LYS A 105 10.74 -4.24 3.78
N ALA A 106 11.62 -4.81 2.95
CA ALA A 106 12.92 -5.28 3.45
C ALA A 106 13.69 -4.12 4.09
N GLN A 107 14.21 -4.34 5.29
CA GLN A 107 15.00 -3.33 5.98
C GLN A 107 16.33 -3.11 5.25
N HIS A 108 16.83 -1.87 5.28
CA HIS A 108 18.08 -1.53 4.61
C HIS A 108 19.26 -2.29 5.23
N SER A 109 20.13 -2.88 4.41
CA SER A 109 21.24 -3.74 4.86
C SER A 109 22.21 -3.02 5.82
N LEU A 110 22.46 -1.73 5.62
CA LEU A 110 23.28 -0.94 6.56
C LEU A 110 22.63 -0.80 7.94
N PHE A 111 21.30 -0.69 8.01
CA PHE A 111 20.58 -0.58 9.28
C PHE A 111 20.70 -1.90 10.06
N LEU A 112 20.41 -3.03 9.40
CA LEU A 112 20.54 -4.36 9.97
C LEU A 112 21.97 -4.63 10.48
N LYS A 113 22.97 -4.28 9.66
CA LYS A 113 24.38 -4.43 10.02
C LYS A 113 24.72 -3.65 11.30
N THR A 114 24.31 -2.38 11.38
CA THR A 114 24.55 -1.54 12.55
C THR A 114 23.89 -2.11 13.80
N LYS A 115 22.61 -2.52 13.73
CA LYS A 115 21.88 -3.07 14.88
C LYS A 115 22.51 -4.35 15.42
N VAL A 116 22.88 -5.26 14.52
CA VAL A 116 23.57 -6.51 14.89
C VAL A 116 24.94 -6.25 15.50
N GLN A 117 25.72 -5.30 14.95
CA GLN A 117 27.02 -4.93 15.50
C GLN A 117 26.90 -4.34 16.91
N LEU A 118 25.93 -3.45 17.13
CA LEU A 118 25.64 -2.87 18.44
C LEU A 118 25.25 -3.95 19.44
N PHE A 119 24.33 -4.86 19.08
CA PHE A 119 23.94 -5.96 19.96
C PHE A 119 25.10 -6.88 20.31
N ARG A 120 25.91 -7.25 19.31
CA ARG A 120 27.11 -8.07 19.49
C ARG A 120 28.11 -7.41 20.44
N GLN A 121 28.33 -6.11 20.31
CA GLN A 121 29.22 -5.35 21.19
C GLN A 121 28.67 -5.30 22.62
N LEU A 122 27.39 -4.96 22.78
CA LEU A 122 26.72 -4.90 24.07
C LEU A 122 26.81 -6.24 24.82
N LEU A 123 26.59 -7.36 24.12
CA LEU A 123 26.68 -8.68 24.71
C LEU A 123 28.09 -8.99 25.24
N VAL A 124 29.14 -8.62 24.49
CA VAL A 124 30.53 -8.82 24.91
C VAL A 124 30.88 -7.96 26.13
N GLU A 125 30.45 -6.69 26.12
CA GLU A 125 30.71 -5.76 27.22
C GLU A 125 30.01 -6.21 28.52
N GLU A 126 28.75 -6.65 28.44
CA GLU A 126 28.02 -7.13 29.61
C GLU A 126 28.61 -8.43 30.15
N VAL A 127 28.98 -9.40 29.30
CA VAL A 127 29.66 -10.62 29.75
C VAL A 127 31.00 -10.31 30.41
N PHE A 128 31.78 -9.40 29.84
CA PHE A 128 33.05 -8.98 30.43
C PHE A 128 32.86 -8.34 31.82
N LYS A 129 31.77 -7.59 32.01
CA LYS A 129 31.38 -7.06 33.31
C LYS A 129 30.94 -8.16 34.29
N TRP A 130 30.17 -9.16 33.84
CA TRP A 130 29.69 -10.25 34.72
C TRP A 130 30.82 -11.09 35.30
N VAL A 131 31.94 -11.22 34.59
CA VAL A 131 33.12 -11.96 35.06
C VAL A 131 34.12 -11.09 35.84
N ASP A 132 33.72 -9.86 36.18
CA ASP A 132 34.57 -8.85 36.83
C ASP A 132 35.86 -8.56 36.06
N GLY A 133 35.76 -8.52 34.73
CA GLY A 133 36.92 -8.51 33.84
C GLY A 133 37.85 -7.31 34.02
N GLU A 134 37.31 -6.12 34.29
CA GLU A 134 38.13 -4.92 34.51
C GLU A 134 39.02 -5.06 35.75
N ASN A 135 38.43 -5.40 36.89
CA ASN A 135 39.16 -5.53 38.15
C ASN A 135 40.15 -6.71 38.11
N ARG A 136 39.79 -7.82 37.44
CA ARG A 136 40.69 -8.98 37.29
C ARG A 136 41.90 -8.67 36.44
N ILE A 137 41.75 -7.87 35.38
CA ILE A 137 42.88 -7.44 34.55
C ILE A 137 43.75 -6.44 35.31
N GLU A 138 43.16 -5.47 36.00
CA GLU A 138 43.91 -4.56 36.85
C GLU A 138 44.70 -5.35 37.90
N HIS A 139 44.04 -6.22 38.66
CA HIS A 139 44.69 -7.07 39.65
C HIS A 139 45.78 -7.94 39.04
N TYR A 140 45.58 -8.46 37.83
CA TYR A 140 46.60 -9.24 37.12
C TYR A 140 47.83 -8.37 36.80
N LEU A 141 47.64 -7.20 36.19
CA LEU A 141 48.73 -6.29 35.80
C LEU A 141 49.51 -5.76 37.01
N TYR A 142 48.82 -5.45 38.11
CA TYR A 142 49.44 -4.93 39.33
C TYR A 142 50.17 -5.99 40.18
N ASN A 143 50.02 -7.28 39.86
CA ASN A 143 50.67 -8.39 40.58
C ASN A 143 51.61 -9.23 39.70
N LEU A 144 52.05 -8.69 38.56
CA LEU A 144 53.02 -9.36 37.69
C LEU A 144 54.39 -9.50 38.37
N ASN A 145 55.04 -10.65 38.19
CA ASN A 145 56.46 -10.78 38.49
C ASN A 145 57.30 -10.18 37.33
N LEU A 146 58.58 -9.91 37.60
CA LEU A 146 59.47 -9.25 36.64
C LEU A 146 59.62 -10.03 35.31
N HIS A 147 59.60 -11.36 35.36
CA HIS A 147 59.75 -12.21 34.18
C HIS A 147 58.51 -12.13 33.28
N ASP A 148 57.32 -12.24 33.87
CA ASP A 148 56.05 -12.14 33.16
C ASP A 148 55.82 -10.74 32.60
N ALA A 149 56.20 -9.69 33.34
CA ALA A 149 56.14 -8.32 32.88
C ALA A 149 57.01 -8.08 31.63
N GLN A 150 58.23 -8.63 31.59
CA GLN A 150 59.12 -8.55 30.43
C GLN A 150 58.56 -9.28 29.20
N ALA A 151 58.01 -10.48 29.40
CA ALA A 151 57.42 -11.26 28.31
C ALA A 151 56.18 -10.58 27.73
N LEU A 152 55.31 -10.01 28.57
CA LEU A 152 54.11 -9.30 28.13
C LEU A 152 54.44 -7.98 27.43
N ASP A 153 55.41 -7.20 27.93
CA ASP A 153 55.90 -6.00 27.23
C ASP A 153 56.45 -6.37 25.85
N GLN A 154 57.21 -7.47 25.74
CA GLN A 154 57.75 -7.92 24.45
C GLN A 154 56.62 -8.27 23.45
N ILE A 155 55.61 -9.04 23.88
CA ILE A 155 54.45 -9.38 23.03
C ILE A 155 53.74 -8.10 22.54
N MET A 156 53.51 -7.14 23.43
CA MET A 156 52.78 -5.91 23.11
C MET A 156 53.59 -4.93 22.24
N MET A 157 54.91 -4.85 22.45
CA MET A 157 55.81 -4.03 21.66
C MET A 157 56.00 -4.59 20.25
N ASP A 158 56.16 -5.91 20.11
CA ASP A 158 56.22 -6.59 18.79
C ASP A 158 54.91 -6.40 18.01
N ALA A 159 53.79 -6.38 18.72
CA ALA A 159 52.48 -6.09 18.17
C ALA A 159 52.25 -4.60 17.85
N GLY A 160 53.06 -3.69 18.42
CA GLY A 160 53.02 -2.25 18.17
C GLY A 160 51.96 -1.49 18.98
N TYR A 161 51.54 -2.01 20.14
CA TYR A 161 50.59 -1.32 21.02
C TYR A 161 51.24 -0.18 21.81
N TYR A 162 52.54 -0.26 22.10
CA TYR A 162 53.37 0.79 22.70
C TYR A 162 54.85 0.53 22.43
N GLU A 163 55.70 1.55 22.65
CA GLU A 163 57.14 1.50 22.35
C GLU A 163 58.04 1.36 23.58
N VAL A 164 57.48 1.48 24.78
CA VAL A 164 58.21 1.48 26.05
C VAL A 164 57.71 0.37 26.96
N ALA A 165 58.62 -0.38 27.60
CA ALA A 165 58.32 -1.50 28.50
C ALA A 165 57.70 -1.02 29.84
N HIS A 166 56.41 -0.71 29.81
CA HIS A 166 55.68 -0.12 30.93
C HIS A 166 55.43 -1.12 32.07
N LEU A 167 55.18 -2.41 31.76
CA LEU A 167 54.91 -3.42 32.78
C LEU A 167 56.19 -3.79 33.53
N THR A 168 57.31 -3.90 32.82
CA THR A 168 58.64 -4.18 33.38
C THR A 168 59.09 -3.05 34.29
N ALA A 169 58.85 -1.79 33.89
CA ALA A 169 59.16 -0.63 34.73
C ALA A 169 58.34 -0.65 36.03
N PHE A 170 57.04 -0.98 35.96
CA PHE A 170 56.20 -1.14 37.15
C PHE A 170 56.70 -2.27 38.06
N ALA A 171 56.95 -3.47 37.52
CA ALA A 171 57.40 -4.62 38.31
C ALA A 171 58.80 -4.44 38.93
N ALA A 172 59.70 -3.70 38.27
CA ALA A 172 61.07 -3.45 38.74
C ALA A 172 61.18 -2.26 39.72
N SER A 173 60.37 -1.22 39.53
CA SER A 173 60.57 0.08 40.18
C SER A 173 59.31 0.74 40.74
N GLY A 174 58.13 0.11 40.60
CA GLY A 174 56.86 0.62 41.12
C GLY A 174 56.28 1.82 40.38
N THR A 175 56.75 2.10 39.15
CA THR A 175 56.25 3.21 38.33
C THR A 175 54.83 2.95 37.82
N THR A 176 53.93 3.92 37.91
CA THR A 176 52.51 3.78 37.50
C THR A 176 52.34 3.27 36.07
N ILE A 177 51.47 2.27 35.88
CA ILE A 177 51.08 1.79 34.55
C ILE A 177 50.18 2.85 33.88
N PRO A 178 50.47 3.28 32.63
CA PRO A 178 49.60 4.22 31.94
C PRO A 178 48.22 3.63 31.63
N LEU A 179 47.17 4.44 31.74
CA LEU A 179 45.79 4.02 31.44
C LEU A 179 45.62 3.44 30.02
N SER A 180 46.33 3.96 29.03
CA SER A 180 46.29 3.45 27.65
C SER A 180 46.77 1.99 27.56
N VAL A 181 47.74 1.59 28.39
CA VAL A 181 48.25 0.22 28.45
C VAL A 181 47.20 -0.68 29.09
N GLU A 182 46.61 -0.27 30.21
CA GLU A 182 45.53 -1.03 30.87
C GLU A 182 44.35 -1.24 29.93
N LEU A 183 43.92 -0.20 29.21
CA LEU A 183 42.83 -0.28 28.23
C LEU A 183 43.17 -1.26 27.09
N ASN A 184 44.41 -1.28 26.60
CA ASN A 184 44.82 -2.25 25.58
C ASN A 184 44.68 -3.70 26.07
N PHE A 185 45.11 -4.00 27.30
CA PHE A 185 44.95 -5.34 27.89
C PHE A 185 43.48 -5.69 28.13
N LYS A 186 42.66 -4.72 28.58
CA LYS A 186 41.21 -4.88 28.71
C LYS A 186 40.57 -5.23 27.36
N HIS A 187 40.89 -4.46 26.31
CA HIS A 187 40.36 -4.72 24.96
C HIS A 187 40.83 -6.05 24.36
N LEU A 188 42.11 -6.42 24.54
CA LEU A 188 42.65 -7.68 24.02
C LEU A 188 42.08 -8.91 24.72
N SER A 189 41.63 -8.76 25.96
CA SER A 189 41.03 -9.84 26.76
C SER A 189 39.56 -10.11 26.46
N LEU A 190 38.92 -9.28 25.62
CA LEU A 190 37.52 -9.48 25.21
C LEU A 190 37.39 -10.68 24.26
N VAL A 191 36.32 -11.46 24.41
CA VAL A 191 36.03 -12.62 23.53
C VAL A 191 36.01 -12.26 22.04
N ASN A 192 35.49 -11.09 21.67
CA ASN A 192 35.48 -10.63 20.27
C ASN A 192 36.87 -10.28 19.72
N SER A 193 37.82 -9.89 20.56
CA SER A 193 39.22 -9.68 20.17
C SER A 193 39.94 -11.00 19.91
N ILE A 194 39.61 -12.04 20.69
CA ILE A 194 40.26 -13.36 20.65
C ILE A 194 39.71 -14.22 19.49
N LEU A 195 38.39 -14.24 19.33
CA LEU A 195 37.71 -15.00 18.28
C LEU A 195 37.51 -14.21 16.98
N GLY A 196 37.66 -12.88 17.03
CA GLY A 196 37.66 -12.02 15.85
C GLY A 196 36.37 -12.12 15.04
N ALA A 197 36.50 -12.35 13.74
CA ALA A 197 35.36 -12.47 12.82
C ALA A 197 34.53 -13.75 13.03
N ASN A 198 35.05 -14.76 13.74
CA ASN A 198 34.40 -16.06 13.88
C ASN A 198 33.32 -16.08 14.98
N PHE A 199 33.42 -15.20 15.98
CA PHE A 199 32.39 -15.07 17.00
C PHE A 199 31.19 -14.31 16.46
N LEU A 200 30.01 -14.94 16.38
CA LEU A 200 28.75 -14.29 16.00
C LEU A 200 28.88 -13.50 14.68
N THR A 201 29.10 -14.23 13.57
CA THR A 201 29.30 -13.65 12.24
C THR A 201 28.12 -12.75 11.83
N ILE A 202 28.42 -11.53 11.37
CA ILE A 202 27.42 -10.48 11.15
C ILE A 202 26.37 -10.85 10.09
N GLN A 203 26.77 -11.51 8.99
CA GLN A 203 25.86 -11.79 7.87
C GLN A 203 24.68 -12.71 8.26
N PRO A 204 24.91 -13.90 8.85
CA PRO A 204 23.81 -14.73 9.38
C PRO A 204 22.96 -14.00 10.43
N LEU A 205 23.57 -13.18 11.27
CA LEU A 205 22.85 -12.43 12.30
C LEU A 205 21.94 -11.35 11.75
N MET A 206 22.30 -10.72 10.63
CA MET A 206 21.41 -9.78 9.96
C MET A 206 20.10 -10.46 9.53
N LEU A 207 20.19 -11.71 9.05
CA LEU A 207 19.01 -12.49 8.68
C LEU A 207 18.16 -12.87 9.90
N ALA A 208 18.80 -13.35 10.98
CA ALA A 208 18.10 -13.70 12.22
C ALA A 208 17.39 -12.47 12.85
N TYR A 209 18.06 -11.32 12.86
CA TYR A 209 17.49 -10.07 13.35
C TYR A 209 16.34 -9.57 12.47
N ASP A 210 16.48 -9.61 11.14
CA ASP A 210 15.41 -9.21 10.22
C ASP A 210 14.17 -10.09 10.41
N GLN A 211 14.35 -11.42 10.55
CA GLN A 211 13.26 -12.35 10.85
C GLN A 211 12.58 -12.04 12.19
N LEU A 212 13.36 -11.71 13.23
CA LEU A 212 12.83 -11.30 14.53
C LEU A 212 11.92 -10.07 14.42
N CYS A 213 12.26 -9.09 13.59
CA CYS A 213 11.42 -7.91 13.38
C CYS A 213 10.01 -8.24 12.87
N PHE A 214 9.81 -9.39 12.21
CA PHE A 214 8.50 -9.83 11.70
C PHE A 214 7.80 -10.87 12.59
N SER A 215 8.37 -11.25 13.73
CA SER A 215 7.88 -12.39 14.53
C SER A 215 6.93 -12.05 15.68
N ALA A 216 6.58 -10.76 15.84
CA ALA A 216 5.76 -10.28 16.95
C ALA A 216 4.45 -11.04 17.16
N GLU A 217 3.74 -11.39 16.08
CA GLU A 217 2.47 -12.14 16.16
C GLU A 217 2.66 -13.54 16.79
N SER A 218 3.86 -14.12 16.71
CA SER A 218 4.12 -15.49 17.15
C SER A 218 4.37 -15.62 18.66
N PHE A 219 4.95 -14.60 19.32
CA PHE A 219 5.23 -14.65 20.77
C PHE A 219 4.35 -13.72 21.60
N ILE A 220 3.62 -12.78 21.00
CA ILE A 220 2.73 -11.90 21.75
C ILE A 220 1.33 -12.54 21.85
N PRO A 221 0.70 -12.55 23.04
CA PRO A 221 -0.66 -13.05 23.17
C PRO A 221 -1.63 -12.33 22.22
N ALA A 222 -2.46 -13.08 21.49
CA ALA A 222 -3.31 -12.55 20.42
C ALA A 222 -4.16 -11.31 20.81
N PRO A 223 -4.77 -11.22 22.02
CA PRO A 223 -5.50 -10.00 22.42
C PRO A 223 -4.58 -8.78 22.59
N VAL A 224 -3.36 -8.98 23.08
CA VAL A 224 -2.36 -7.90 23.25
C VAL A 224 -1.85 -7.48 21.88
N TYR A 225 -1.51 -8.44 21.02
CA TYR A 225 -1.10 -8.16 19.65
C TYR A 225 -2.20 -7.41 18.88
N ARG A 226 -3.47 -7.75 19.11
CA ARG A 226 -4.59 -7.04 18.50
C ARG A 226 -4.68 -5.57 18.93
N ILE A 227 -4.40 -5.26 20.21
CA ILE A 227 -4.31 -3.86 20.66
C ILE A 227 -3.15 -3.16 19.94
N ILE A 228 -1.98 -3.79 19.87
CA ILE A 228 -0.79 -3.27 19.17
C ILE A 228 -1.12 -2.94 17.71
N GLU A 229 -1.75 -3.86 16.97
CA GLU A 229 -2.17 -3.66 15.58
C GLU A 229 -3.09 -2.43 15.41
N THR A 230 -3.93 -2.13 16.41
CA THR A 230 -4.87 -1.02 16.35
C THR A 230 -4.27 0.31 16.79
N THR A 231 -3.32 0.29 17.73
CA THR A 231 -2.68 1.49 18.30
C THR A 231 -1.54 1.99 17.42
N PHE A 232 -0.67 1.07 16.97
CA PHE A 232 0.51 1.41 16.17
C PHE A 232 0.24 1.22 14.67
N HIS A 233 0.84 2.08 13.85
CA HIS A 233 0.57 2.09 12.41
C HIS A 233 1.50 1.13 11.64
N ASP A 234 2.81 1.35 11.76
CA ASP A 234 3.80 0.68 10.90
C ASP A 234 4.70 -0.27 11.69
N HIS A 235 5.19 0.18 12.85
CA HIS A 235 6.08 -0.58 13.74
C HIS A 235 5.86 -0.20 15.21
N PHE A 236 6.38 -1.01 16.12
CA PHE A 236 6.37 -0.74 17.55
C PHE A 236 7.64 -1.30 18.24
N THR A 237 7.90 -0.85 19.46
CA THR A 237 8.93 -1.38 20.35
C THR A 237 8.28 -1.90 21.64
N LEU A 238 8.95 -2.80 22.37
CA LEU A 238 8.38 -3.29 23.63
C LEU A 238 8.34 -2.17 24.70
N ALA A 239 9.26 -1.22 24.65
CA ALA A 239 9.25 -0.04 25.51
C ALA A 239 7.96 0.78 25.34
N GLN A 240 7.50 0.99 24.11
CA GLN A 240 6.21 1.65 23.86
C GLN A 240 5.03 0.85 24.45
N VAL A 241 5.07 -0.48 24.38
CA VAL A 241 4.02 -1.32 25.01
C VAL A 241 4.01 -1.17 26.53
N ILE A 242 5.19 -1.05 27.15
CA ILE A 242 5.34 -0.81 28.60
C ILE A 242 4.83 0.59 28.96
N GLU A 243 5.18 1.62 28.20
CA GLU A 243 4.71 3.00 28.40
C GLU A 243 3.18 3.11 28.33
N HIS A 244 2.57 2.43 27.35
CA HIS A 244 1.12 2.41 27.14
C HIS A 244 0.39 1.30 27.92
N GLN A 245 1.01 0.66 28.92
CA GLN A 245 0.43 -0.49 29.63
C GLN A 245 -0.95 -0.19 30.24
N THR A 246 -1.17 1.02 30.75
CA THR A 246 -2.46 1.40 31.34
C THR A 246 -3.58 1.38 30.29
N GLU A 247 -3.31 1.84 29.08
CA GLU A 247 -4.24 1.84 27.96
C GLU A 247 -4.54 0.42 27.48
N PHE A 248 -3.50 -0.41 27.42
CA PHE A 248 -3.64 -1.82 27.06
C PHE A 248 -4.52 -2.58 28.06
N ASN A 249 -4.34 -2.34 29.36
CA ASN A 249 -5.15 -2.97 30.40
C ASN A 249 -6.63 -2.59 30.29
N LEU A 250 -6.95 -1.34 29.92
CA LEU A 250 -8.33 -0.90 29.70
C LEU A 250 -8.98 -1.59 28.49
N LEU A 251 -8.20 -1.86 27.45
CA LEU A 251 -8.69 -2.46 26.19
C LEU A 251 -8.64 -3.99 26.17
N LEU A 252 -7.92 -4.63 27.10
CA LEU A 252 -7.63 -6.07 27.06
C LEU A 252 -8.89 -6.95 27.08
N ASN A 253 -9.89 -6.59 27.89
CA ASN A 253 -11.15 -7.33 27.94
C ASN A 253 -11.91 -7.22 26.61
N HIS A 254 -11.94 -6.01 26.02
CA HIS A 254 -12.55 -5.80 24.72
C HIS A 254 -11.83 -6.54 23.60
N ALA A 255 -10.49 -6.60 23.65
CA ALA A 255 -9.70 -7.36 22.69
C ALA A 255 -9.96 -8.88 22.78
N LYS A 256 -10.31 -9.40 23.96
CA LYS A 256 -10.70 -10.81 24.16
C LYS A 256 -12.13 -11.08 23.67
N GLU A 257 -13.08 -10.20 23.99
CA GLU A 257 -14.50 -10.42 23.68
C GLU A 257 -14.87 -10.06 22.24
N GLN A 258 -14.32 -8.95 21.73
CA GLN A 258 -14.70 -8.37 20.44
C GLN A 258 -13.47 -7.86 19.65
N PRO A 259 -12.49 -8.73 19.34
CA PRO A 259 -11.23 -8.34 18.70
C PRO A 259 -11.43 -7.61 17.37
N GLN A 260 -12.44 -7.99 16.58
CA GLN A 260 -12.62 -7.43 15.24
C GLN A 260 -13.03 -5.95 15.24
N VAL A 261 -13.77 -5.47 16.25
CA VAL A 261 -14.23 -4.07 16.33
C VAL A 261 -13.35 -3.19 17.20
N LEU A 262 -12.31 -3.75 17.82
CA LEU A 262 -11.40 -3.04 18.72
C LEU A 262 -10.82 -1.75 18.11
N VAL A 263 -10.57 -1.74 16.80
CA VAL A 263 -10.07 -0.58 16.06
C VAL A 263 -10.92 0.68 16.24
N PHE A 264 -12.22 0.54 16.55
CA PHE A 264 -13.08 1.70 16.84
C PHE A 264 -12.74 2.38 18.18
N ALA A 265 -11.93 1.77 19.03
CA ALA A 265 -11.42 2.39 20.26
C ALA A 265 -10.72 3.73 19.97
N SER A 266 -10.05 3.87 18.82
CA SER A 266 -9.37 5.11 18.42
C SER A 266 -10.34 6.29 18.26
N TRP A 267 -11.63 6.02 18.09
CA TRP A 267 -12.69 7.01 17.95
C TRP A 267 -13.57 7.13 19.20
N ILE A 268 -13.24 6.40 20.26
CA ILE A 268 -13.94 6.45 21.54
C ILE A 268 -13.10 7.28 22.50
N LYS A 269 -13.75 8.23 23.18
CA LYS A 269 -13.14 9.05 24.21
C LYS A 269 -12.47 8.15 25.27
N ARG A 270 -11.16 8.31 25.48
CA ARG A 270 -10.32 7.45 26.34
C ARG A 270 -10.93 7.16 27.72
N GLY A 271 -11.59 8.14 28.34
CA GLY A 271 -12.23 8.00 29.65
C GLY A 271 -13.35 6.95 29.72
N TYR A 272 -13.85 6.47 28.57
CA TYR A 272 -14.92 5.47 28.52
C TYR A 272 -14.42 4.04 28.22
N TRP A 273 -13.13 3.82 27.93
CA TRP A 273 -12.64 2.48 27.54
C TRP A 273 -12.89 1.38 28.59
N GLN A 274 -13.03 1.75 29.85
CA GLN A 274 -13.36 0.85 30.96
C GLN A 274 -14.79 0.26 30.91
N TYR A 275 -15.72 0.88 30.19
CA TYR A 275 -17.10 0.39 30.13
C TYR A 275 -17.22 -0.80 29.16
N SER A 276 -17.94 -1.84 29.56
CA SER A 276 -18.07 -3.08 28.78
C SER A 276 -18.94 -2.92 27.52
N ASP A 277 -19.79 -1.90 27.47
CA ASP A 277 -20.79 -1.72 26.42
C ASP A 277 -20.33 -0.75 25.31
N ILE A 278 -19.09 -0.26 25.32
CA ILE A 278 -18.60 0.73 24.36
C ILE A 278 -18.77 0.28 22.90
N PHE A 279 -18.59 -1.01 22.62
CA PHE A 279 -18.78 -1.61 21.29
C PHE A 279 -20.19 -2.19 21.06
N SER A 280 -21.16 -1.86 21.91
CA SER A 280 -22.55 -2.24 21.69
C SER A 280 -23.06 -1.70 20.36
N LYS A 281 -23.73 -2.55 19.58
CA LYS A 281 -24.32 -2.17 18.28
C LYS A 281 -25.23 -0.94 18.36
N LYS A 282 -25.89 -0.73 19.51
CA LYS A 282 -26.75 0.44 19.74
C LYS A 282 -25.96 1.75 19.64
N ASN A 283 -24.72 1.79 20.10
CA ASN A 283 -23.90 3.01 20.10
C ASN A 283 -23.56 3.47 18.67
N PHE A 284 -23.50 2.54 17.71
CA PHE A 284 -23.28 2.87 16.30
C PHE A 284 -24.51 3.50 15.64
N THR A 285 -25.72 3.25 16.17
CA THR A 285 -26.99 3.72 15.60
C THR A 285 -27.65 4.86 16.34
N THR A 286 -27.27 5.10 17.59
CA THR A 286 -27.85 6.16 18.42
C THR A 286 -27.19 7.50 18.10
N ALA A 287 -27.99 8.49 17.74
CA ALA A 287 -27.53 9.87 17.66
C ALA A 287 -27.09 10.35 19.06
N ASN A 288 -25.94 11.03 19.17
CA ASN A 288 -25.38 11.57 20.41
C ASN A 288 -24.94 10.50 21.43
N SER A 289 -24.39 9.37 20.96
CA SER A 289 -23.72 8.44 21.89
C SER A 289 -22.60 9.18 22.65
N PRO A 290 -22.51 9.06 23.98
CA PRO A 290 -21.53 9.78 24.78
C PRO A 290 -20.09 9.29 24.58
N TYR A 291 -19.91 8.14 23.93
CA TYR A 291 -18.62 7.47 23.80
C TYR A 291 -17.79 7.99 22.63
N TRP A 292 -18.43 8.34 21.51
CA TRP A 292 -17.71 8.76 20.30
C TRP A 292 -17.03 10.12 20.47
N ASP A 293 -15.92 10.29 19.77
CA ASP A 293 -15.30 11.59 19.58
C ASP A 293 -16.28 12.56 18.91
N GLU A 294 -16.22 13.82 19.34
CA GLU A 294 -17.06 14.91 18.82
C GLU A 294 -16.80 15.19 17.33
N GLN A 295 -15.59 14.88 16.85
CA GLN A 295 -15.23 14.96 15.43
C GLN A 295 -16.09 14.05 14.54
N ILE A 296 -16.60 12.95 15.09
CA ILE A 296 -17.26 11.90 14.31
C ILE A 296 -18.77 11.86 14.50
N SER A 297 -19.24 12.11 15.74
CA SER A 297 -20.63 11.88 16.13
C SER A 297 -21.06 12.86 17.23
N SER A 298 -21.16 14.14 16.88
CA SER A 298 -21.77 15.17 17.74
C SER A 298 -23.26 15.42 17.46
N ARG A 299 -23.72 15.20 16.22
CA ARG A 299 -25.11 15.48 15.78
C ARG A 299 -25.82 14.29 15.12
N PHE A 300 -25.07 13.38 14.50
CA PHE A 300 -25.60 12.27 13.71
C PHE A 300 -24.99 10.94 14.18
N PRO A 301 -25.73 9.81 14.07
CA PRO A 301 -25.17 8.50 14.38
C PRO A 301 -24.10 8.10 13.35
N LEU A 302 -23.19 7.20 13.73
CA LEU A 302 -22.22 6.61 12.79
C LEU A 302 -22.90 5.92 11.60
N PHE A 303 -23.97 5.17 11.89
CA PHE A 303 -24.77 4.50 10.89
C PHE A 303 -26.26 4.62 11.22
N TYR A 304 -27.04 5.07 10.25
CA TYR A 304 -28.49 5.26 10.43
C TYR A 304 -29.28 3.95 10.51
N PHE A 305 -28.75 2.83 9.99
CA PHE A 305 -29.49 1.58 9.86
C PHE A 305 -28.85 0.45 10.66
N ASN A 306 -29.64 -0.25 11.49
CA ASN A 306 -29.24 -1.45 12.21
C ASN A 306 -28.68 -2.54 11.28
N ARG A 307 -29.19 -2.62 10.05
CA ARG A 307 -28.70 -3.56 9.04
C ARG A 307 -27.23 -3.33 8.72
N THR A 308 -26.82 -2.07 8.57
CA THR A 308 -25.43 -1.69 8.29
C THR A 308 -24.51 -2.16 9.40
N VAL A 309 -24.87 -1.89 10.65
CA VAL A 309 -24.10 -2.31 11.83
C VAL A 309 -24.05 -3.85 11.94
N ASN A 310 -25.17 -4.53 11.70
CA ASN A 310 -25.19 -5.99 11.68
C ASN A 310 -24.33 -6.60 10.58
N TRP A 311 -24.26 -5.96 9.41
CA TRP A 311 -23.36 -6.36 8.34
C TRP A 311 -21.91 -6.15 8.76
N LEU A 312 -21.56 -4.96 9.28
CA LEU A 312 -20.22 -4.60 9.72
C LEU A 312 -19.68 -5.60 10.77
N PHE A 313 -20.47 -5.96 11.77
CA PHE A 313 -20.09 -6.90 12.83
C PHE A 313 -19.90 -8.35 12.37
N LYS A 314 -20.32 -8.69 11.14
CA LYS A 314 -20.12 -10.01 10.53
C LYS A 314 -18.88 -10.06 9.63
N GLN A 315 -18.22 -8.92 9.41
CA GLN A 315 -17.06 -8.86 8.52
C GLN A 315 -15.77 -9.28 9.22
N ASP A 316 -14.78 -9.65 8.42
CA ASP A 316 -13.42 -9.96 8.86
C ASP A 316 -12.69 -8.72 9.41
N LYS A 317 -11.65 -8.95 10.24
CA LYS A 317 -10.82 -7.89 10.83
C LYS A 317 -10.27 -6.92 9.78
N LEU A 318 -9.87 -7.42 8.60
CA LEU A 318 -9.33 -6.61 7.52
C LEU A 318 -10.33 -5.54 7.03
N VAL A 319 -11.59 -5.93 6.88
CA VAL A 319 -12.65 -5.03 6.39
C VAL A 319 -12.97 -3.99 7.46
N ILE A 320 -13.13 -4.44 8.71
CA ILE A 320 -13.49 -3.55 9.82
C ILE A 320 -12.36 -2.53 10.09
N ASP A 321 -11.10 -2.95 10.08
CA ASP A 321 -9.94 -2.07 10.24
C ASP A 321 -9.86 -1.01 9.14
N TRP A 322 -10.15 -1.40 7.90
CA TRP A 322 -10.15 -0.46 6.80
C TRP A 322 -11.28 0.57 6.92
N VAL A 323 -12.47 0.14 7.34
CA VAL A 323 -13.65 1.00 7.53
C VAL A 323 -13.43 1.95 8.70
N ALA A 324 -12.99 1.46 9.86
CA ALA A 324 -12.81 2.26 11.06
C ALA A 324 -11.83 3.41 10.83
N LYS A 325 -10.69 3.16 10.16
CA LYS A 325 -9.69 4.19 9.83
C LYS A 325 -10.19 5.30 8.89
N ARG A 326 -11.36 5.13 8.27
CA ARG A 326 -11.94 6.06 7.29
C ARG A 326 -13.40 6.39 7.60
N ILE A 327 -13.81 6.17 8.84
CA ILE A 327 -15.21 6.35 9.24
C ILE A 327 -15.60 7.84 9.30
N ASP A 328 -14.62 8.74 9.37
CA ASP A 328 -14.77 10.19 9.20
C ASP A 328 -15.24 10.56 7.78
N GLN A 329 -14.90 9.73 6.78
CA GLN A 329 -15.35 9.92 5.40
C GLN A 329 -16.79 9.43 5.24
N ILE A 330 -17.73 10.37 5.16
CA ILE A 330 -19.17 10.07 5.04
C ILE A 330 -19.47 9.18 3.81
N ASN A 331 -18.73 9.33 2.71
CA ASN A 331 -18.83 8.44 1.54
C ASN A 331 -18.58 6.96 1.88
N VAL A 332 -17.68 6.67 2.82
CA VAL A 332 -17.42 5.31 3.28
C VAL A 332 -18.63 4.77 4.04
N ARG A 333 -19.28 5.60 4.88
CA ARG A 333 -20.52 5.21 5.59
C ARG A 333 -21.64 4.85 4.61
N VAL A 334 -21.77 5.63 3.52
CA VAL A 334 -22.71 5.37 2.42
C VAL A 334 -22.38 4.06 1.71
N ALA A 335 -21.12 3.85 1.32
CA ALA A 335 -20.68 2.64 0.64
C ALA A 335 -20.87 1.37 1.49
N VAL A 336 -20.56 1.44 2.78
CA VAL A 336 -20.79 0.36 3.74
C VAL A 336 -22.28 0.05 3.89
N THR A 337 -23.12 1.09 3.96
CA THR A 337 -24.58 0.91 3.98
C THR A 337 -25.09 0.25 2.70
N ALA A 338 -24.58 0.65 1.53
CA ALA A 338 -24.94 0.05 0.26
C ALA A 338 -24.54 -1.44 0.18
N LEU A 339 -23.35 -1.81 0.64
CA LEU A 339 -22.92 -3.22 0.70
C LEU A 339 -23.74 -4.06 1.67
N SER A 340 -24.28 -3.47 2.74
CA SER A 340 -25.14 -4.19 3.68
C SER A 340 -26.41 -4.77 3.01
N PHE A 341 -26.84 -4.21 1.87
CA PHE A 341 -27.97 -4.72 1.08
C PHE A 341 -27.59 -5.85 0.10
N VAL A 342 -26.30 -6.16 -0.02
CA VAL A 342 -25.74 -7.23 -0.86
C VAL A 342 -25.44 -8.45 0.01
N ASP A 343 -25.55 -9.65 -0.55
CA ASP A 343 -25.03 -10.84 0.09
C ASP A 343 -23.52 -10.93 -0.14
N THR A 344 -22.75 -10.73 0.94
CA THR A 344 -21.29 -10.75 0.92
C THR A 344 -20.69 -12.01 1.54
N SER A 345 -21.51 -13.02 1.87
CA SER A 345 -21.05 -14.22 2.59
C SER A 345 -19.98 -15.03 1.86
N GLN A 346 -20.00 -15.01 0.53
CA GLN A 346 -19.06 -15.73 -0.34
C GLN A 346 -17.95 -14.85 -0.92
N ILE A 347 -17.92 -13.55 -0.56
CA ILE A 347 -16.94 -12.61 -1.11
C ILE A 347 -15.74 -12.53 -0.17
N HIS A 348 -14.54 -12.72 -0.72
CA HIS A 348 -13.32 -12.67 0.07
C HIS A 348 -13.10 -11.27 0.71
N PRO A 349 -12.61 -11.17 1.97
CA PRO A 349 -12.42 -9.90 2.66
C PRO A 349 -11.61 -8.85 1.90
N HIS A 350 -10.55 -9.26 1.19
CA HIS A 350 -9.75 -8.35 0.37
C HIS A 350 -10.58 -7.73 -0.77
N ILE A 351 -11.49 -8.50 -1.38
CA ILE A 351 -12.37 -8.00 -2.45
C ILE A 351 -13.39 -7.00 -1.89
N LEU A 352 -13.89 -7.20 -0.68
CA LEU A 352 -14.75 -6.22 -0.01
C LEU A 352 -14.01 -4.91 0.24
N VAL A 353 -12.76 -4.97 0.73
CA VAL A 353 -11.93 -3.77 0.90
C VAL A 353 -11.66 -3.08 -0.44
N LEU A 354 -11.32 -3.82 -1.49
CA LEU A 354 -11.11 -3.26 -2.83
C LEU A 354 -12.38 -2.62 -3.39
N THR A 355 -13.54 -3.22 -3.15
CA THR A 355 -14.85 -2.65 -3.53
C THR A 355 -15.10 -1.34 -2.80
N LEU A 356 -14.90 -1.31 -1.48
CA LEU A 356 -15.03 -0.07 -0.71
C LEU A 356 -14.03 1.00 -1.16
N LYS A 357 -12.77 0.62 -1.44
CA LYS A 357 -11.72 1.52 -1.95
C LYS A 357 -12.10 2.13 -3.30
N TYR A 358 -12.68 1.33 -4.20
CA TYR A 358 -13.11 1.79 -5.52
C TYR A 358 -14.24 2.83 -5.41
N PHE A 359 -15.24 2.57 -4.56
CA PHE A 359 -16.43 3.44 -4.45
C PHE A 359 -16.29 4.60 -3.45
N LYS A 360 -15.20 4.68 -2.66
CA LYS A 360 -15.02 5.70 -1.60
C LYS A 360 -15.16 7.15 -2.07
N SER A 361 -14.87 7.45 -3.34
CA SER A 361 -14.90 8.81 -3.89
C SER A 361 -16.22 9.15 -4.59
N ILE A 362 -17.00 8.15 -5.01
CA ILE A 362 -18.20 8.35 -5.83
C ILE A 362 -19.51 7.97 -5.11
N ALA A 363 -19.46 7.12 -4.08
CA ALA A 363 -20.66 6.60 -3.42
C ALA A 363 -21.63 7.69 -2.95
N GLY A 364 -21.13 8.77 -2.33
CA GLY A 364 -21.98 9.88 -1.89
C GLY A 364 -22.65 10.63 -3.04
N ARG A 365 -21.96 10.85 -4.18
CA ARG A 365 -22.56 11.50 -5.36
C ARG A 365 -23.71 10.65 -5.92
N LEU A 366 -23.45 9.37 -6.11
CA LEU A 366 -24.45 8.42 -6.60
C LEU A 366 -25.64 8.29 -5.65
N PHE A 367 -25.38 8.33 -4.34
CA PHE A 367 -26.42 8.31 -3.31
C PHE A 367 -27.27 9.57 -3.31
N VAL A 368 -26.66 10.76 -3.35
CA VAL A 368 -27.41 12.04 -3.36
C VAL A 368 -28.31 12.11 -4.58
N GLN A 369 -27.83 11.71 -5.75
CA GLN A 369 -28.67 11.66 -6.95
C GLN A 369 -29.85 10.70 -6.78
N ALA A 370 -29.62 9.48 -6.28
CA ALA A 370 -30.68 8.52 -6.04
C ALA A 370 -31.70 9.00 -4.99
N CYS A 371 -31.24 9.71 -3.96
CA CYS A 371 -32.09 10.37 -2.97
C CYS A 371 -32.94 11.47 -3.59
N HIS A 372 -32.34 12.34 -4.41
CA HIS A 372 -33.04 13.44 -5.07
C HIS A 372 -34.13 12.90 -6.00
N ASP A 373 -33.81 11.93 -6.86
CA ASP A 373 -34.78 11.27 -7.73
C ASP A 373 -35.95 10.64 -6.95
N ALA A 374 -35.64 10.01 -5.81
CA ALA A 374 -36.65 9.41 -4.95
C ALA A 374 -37.50 10.47 -4.23
N ALA A 375 -36.89 11.58 -3.84
CA ALA A 375 -37.58 12.70 -3.23
C ALA A 375 -38.55 13.37 -4.18
N ASP A 376 -38.16 13.55 -5.45
CA ASP A 376 -39.01 14.13 -6.48
C ASP A 376 -40.19 13.20 -6.81
N LYS A 377 -39.93 11.91 -7.01
CA LYS A 377 -40.98 10.91 -7.33
C LYS A 377 -42.00 10.71 -6.22
N ASN A 378 -41.55 10.76 -4.96
CA ASN A 378 -42.40 10.56 -3.79
C ASN A 378 -42.79 11.87 -3.10
N ALA A 379 -42.47 13.01 -3.73
CA ALA A 379 -42.84 14.34 -3.28
C ALA A 379 -42.46 14.65 -1.81
N TRP A 380 -41.25 14.26 -1.39
CA TRP A 380 -40.82 14.37 0.01
C TRP A 380 -40.86 15.80 0.57
N PHE A 381 -40.74 16.82 -0.28
CA PHE A 381 -40.67 18.22 0.12
C PHE A 381 -41.98 19.01 -0.03
N LEU A 382 -43.11 18.37 -0.37
CA LEU A 382 -44.39 19.08 -0.45
C LEU A 382 -44.82 19.61 0.93
N LEU A 383 -45.13 20.91 0.97
CA LEU A 383 -45.58 21.65 2.15
C LEU A 383 -46.98 21.21 2.61
N GLU A 384 -47.19 21.27 3.93
CA GLU A 384 -48.42 20.99 4.71
C GLU A 384 -49.63 21.88 4.34
N ASN A 385 -50.03 22.01 3.07
CA ASN A 385 -51.12 22.90 2.66
C ASN A 385 -52.48 22.22 2.38
N SER A 386 -52.58 20.89 2.46
CA SER A 386 -53.88 20.23 2.39
C SER A 386 -54.38 19.92 3.81
N SER A 387 -55.30 20.75 4.28
CA SER A 387 -56.21 20.48 5.40
C SER A 387 -57.18 19.34 5.04
N ASP A 388 -56.65 18.23 4.56
CA ASP A 388 -57.39 17.00 4.27
C ASP A 388 -56.62 15.85 4.91
N GLU A 389 -57.11 15.39 6.07
CA GLU A 389 -56.58 14.26 6.84
C GLU A 389 -56.71 12.91 6.12
N SER A 390 -56.94 12.89 4.80
CA SER A 390 -57.26 11.68 4.02
C SER A 390 -56.19 11.26 3.01
N THR A 391 -55.11 12.04 2.82
CA THR A 391 -53.98 11.63 1.95
C THR A 391 -52.68 11.43 2.73
N GLN A 392 -52.02 10.31 2.42
CA GLN A 392 -51.06 9.61 3.26
C GLN A 392 -49.73 10.37 3.48
N SER A 393 -49.26 10.35 4.74
CA SER A 393 -47.84 10.15 5.10
C SER A 393 -46.79 11.17 4.62
N THR A 394 -46.94 12.46 4.91
CA THR A 394 -45.77 13.37 4.90
C THR A 394 -45.07 13.36 6.27
N VAL A 395 -43.93 12.69 6.36
CA VAL A 395 -43.08 12.68 7.56
C VAL A 395 -42.50 14.08 7.77
N LYS A 396 -42.79 14.73 8.90
CA LYS A 396 -42.21 16.03 9.26
C LYS A 396 -40.68 15.92 9.31
N HIS A 397 -39.98 16.74 8.52
CA HIS A 397 -38.51 16.81 8.49
C HIS A 397 -38.01 18.28 8.46
N PRO A 398 -36.77 18.54 8.88
CA PRO A 398 -36.26 19.91 9.07
C PRO A 398 -35.65 20.55 7.81
N TYR A 399 -35.87 19.98 6.61
CA TYR A 399 -35.13 20.33 5.39
C TYR A 399 -36.03 20.95 4.31
N VAL A 400 -35.47 21.83 3.49
CA VAL A 400 -36.14 22.44 2.31
C VAL A 400 -35.17 22.45 1.13
N LEU A 401 -35.65 22.26 -0.09
CA LEU A 401 -34.84 22.37 -1.31
C LEU A 401 -34.57 23.84 -1.64
N ARG A 402 -33.32 24.19 -1.96
CA ARG A 402 -32.88 25.57 -2.25
C ARG A 402 -33.68 26.27 -3.36
N ASP A 403 -34.28 25.50 -4.27
CA ASP A 403 -35.07 26.00 -5.40
C ASP A 403 -36.57 26.13 -5.10
N THR A 404 -37.01 25.81 -3.87
CA THR A 404 -38.41 25.93 -3.42
C THR A 404 -38.59 27.13 -2.50
N VAL A 405 -39.39 28.12 -2.96
CA VAL A 405 -39.90 29.39 -2.36
C VAL A 405 -39.40 29.78 -0.94
N PRO A 406 -39.00 31.06 -0.71
CA PRO A 406 -38.47 31.54 0.56
C PRO A 406 -39.56 31.68 1.63
N ASN A 407 -39.16 31.49 2.90
CA ASN A 407 -39.91 31.73 4.14
C ASN A 407 -40.60 30.51 4.78
N THR A 408 -39.81 29.57 5.28
CA THR A 408 -40.14 28.91 6.55
C THR A 408 -38.96 29.08 7.52
N SER A 409 -39.14 29.93 8.52
CA SER A 409 -38.08 30.57 9.32
C SER A 409 -37.21 29.65 10.20
N ASN A 410 -37.38 28.33 10.17
CA ASN A 410 -36.64 27.38 11.02
C ASN A 410 -36.14 26.11 10.29
N LYS A 411 -36.21 26.04 8.95
CA LYS A 411 -35.77 24.85 8.19
C LYS A 411 -34.39 25.05 7.55
N THR A 412 -33.60 23.99 7.48
CA THR A 412 -32.27 23.98 6.86
C THR A 412 -32.40 23.78 5.35
N GLU A 413 -31.83 24.69 4.57
CA GLU A 413 -31.79 24.58 3.10
C GLU A 413 -30.74 23.57 2.66
N ILE A 414 -31.14 22.64 1.77
CA ILE A 414 -30.26 21.63 1.17
C ILE A 414 -30.37 21.68 -0.36
N SER A 415 -29.30 21.24 -1.03
CA SER A 415 -29.28 21.04 -2.49
C SER A 415 -28.88 19.61 -2.83
N ALA A 416 -29.07 19.20 -4.09
CA ALA A 416 -28.62 17.90 -4.61
C ALA A 416 -27.08 17.86 -4.79
N SER A 417 -26.35 18.06 -3.70
CA SER A 417 -24.89 18.09 -3.65
C SER A 417 -24.37 17.24 -2.50
N VAL A 418 -23.18 16.66 -2.69
CA VAL A 418 -22.45 15.89 -1.67
C VAL A 418 -22.07 16.74 -0.45
N LEU A 419 -22.08 18.07 -0.57
CA LEU A 419 -21.90 18.95 0.58
C LEU A 419 -22.98 18.77 1.66
N TYR A 420 -24.17 18.27 1.28
CA TYR A 420 -25.30 18.04 2.18
C TYR A 420 -25.53 16.53 2.44
N LEU A 421 -24.46 15.72 2.35
CA LEU A 421 -24.59 14.26 2.36
C LEU A 421 -25.16 13.72 3.69
N GLU A 422 -24.77 14.29 4.83
CA GLU A 422 -25.33 13.91 6.14
C GLU A 422 -26.81 14.30 6.26
N GLU A 423 -27.21 15.45 5.72
CA GLU A 423 -28.61 15.87 5.68
C GLU A 423 -29.46 14.95 4.82
N TRP A 424 -28.95 14.53 3.65
CA TRP A 424 -29.62 13.56 2.79
C TRP A 424 -29.73 12.18 3.44
N LEU A 425 -28.69 11.73 4.15
CA LEU A 425 -28.73 10.49 4.93
C LEU A 425 -29.78 10.55 6.05
N HIS A 426 -29.81 11.67 6.78
CA HIS A 426 -30.79 11.89 7.84
C HIS A 426 -32.21 11.96 7.29
N LEU A 427 -32.43 12.66 6.17
CA LEU A 427 -33.73 12.71 5.50
C LEU A 427 -34.19 11.30 5.09
N LEU A 428 -33.32 10.52 4.44
CA LEU A 428 -33.64 9.14 4.09
C LEU A 428 -33.99 8.29 5.31
N TYR A 429 -33.26 8.44 6.41
CA TYR A 429 -33.54 7.74 7.66
C TYR A 429 -34.93 8.08 8.20
N LEU A 430 -35.31 9.37 8.21
CA LEU A 430 -36.64 9.81 8.65
C LEU A 430 -37.75 9.22 7.77
N GLN A 431 -37.56 9.23 6.44
CA GLN A 431 -38.54 8.67 5.51
C GLN A 431 -38.63 7.13 5.61
N ALA A 432 -37.51 6.46 5.87
CA ALA A 432 -37.44 5.01 5.98
C ALA A 432 -37.80 4.46 7.38
N LYS A 433 -38.10 5.34 8.36
CA LYS A 433 -38.40 4.95 9.74
C LYS A 433 -39.58 3.98 9.84
N ASN A 434 -40.61 4.21 9.02
CA ASN A 434 -41.83 3.39 8.99
C ASN A 434 -41.78 2.32 7.89
N ASP A 435 -41.00 2.53 6.81
CA ASP A 435 -40.82 1.54 5.74
C ASP A 435 -39.35 1.45 5.29
N GLN A 436 -38.69 0.36 5.70
CA GLN A 436 -37.31 0.08 5.30
C GLN A 436 -37.14 -0.18 3.79
N ARG A 437 -38.23 -0.43 3.06
CA ARG A 437 -38.18 -0.60 1.60
C ARG A 437 -37.77 0.70 0.89
N VAL A 438 -38.04 1.86 1.49
CA VAL A 438 -37.62 3.17 0.96
C VAL A 438 -36.10 3.25 0.90
N ALA A 439 -35.41 2.94 2.01
CA ALA A 439 -33.96 2.89 2.06
C ALA A 439 -33.39 1.88 1.04
N LYS A 440 -33.98 0.68 0.97
CA LYS A 440 -33.56 -0.33 -0.01
C LYS A 440 -33.75 0.15 -1.46
N HIS A 441 -34.80 0.92 -1.75
CA HIS A 441 -35.06 1.46 -3.07
C HIS A 441 -34.01 2.48 -3.49
N VAL A 442 -33.67 3.42 -2.59
CA VAL A 442 -32.65 4.44 -2.85
C VAL A 442 -31.26 3.80 -3.06
N TYR A 443 -30.86 2.87 -2.20
CA TYR A 443 -29.56 2.19 -2.32
C TYR A 443 -29.49 1.16 -3.46
N LYS A 444 -30.62 0.80 -4.08
CA LYS A 444 -30.74 -0.31 -5.04
C LYS A 444 -29.71 -0.27 -6.16
N ASN A 445 -29.56 0.88 -6.83
CA ASN A 445 -28.66 0.98 -7.98
C ASN A 445 -27.19 0.94 -7.53
N LEU A 446 -26.84 1.67 -6.47
CA LEU A 446 -25.49 1.66 -5.90
C LEU A 446 -25.09 0.25 -5.43
N SER A 447 -25.94 -0.44 -4.65
CA SER A 447 -25.70 -1.81 -4.18
C SER A 447 -25.49 -2.79 -5.33
N ARG A 448 -26.25 -2.67 -6.43
CA ARG A 448 -26.10 -3.56 -7.61
C ARG A 448 -24.79 -3.35 -8.34
N VAL A 449 -24.38 -2.10 -8.52
CA VAL A 449 -23.12 -1.79 -9.19
C VAL A 449 -21.93 -2.24 -8.33
N MET A 450 -21.98 -2.00 -7.02
CA MET A 450 -20.97 -2.50 -6.08
C MET A 450 -20.93 -4.04 -6.06
N GLN A 451 -22.09 -4.71 -6.10
CA GLN A 451 -22.17 -6.17 -6.20
C GLN A 451 -21.56 -6.67 -7.52
N ALA A 452 -21.86 -6.01 -8.64
CA ALA A 452 -21.31 -6.38 -9.94
C ALA A 452 -19.78 -6.28 -9.97
N TYR A 453 -19.21 -5.23 -9.37
CA TYR A 453 -17.77 -5.08 -9.20
C TYR A 453 -17.19 -6.17 -8.30
N ALA A 454 -17.78 -6.39 -7.12
CA ALA A 454 -17.28 -7.38 -6.17
C ALA A 454 -17.31 -8.80 -6.74
N LEU A 455 -18.39 -9.19 -7.44
CA LEU A 455 -18.48 -10.49 -8.12
C LEU A 455 -17.50 -10.62 -9.28
N PHE A 456 -17.26 -9.54 -10.02
CA PHE A 456 -16.25 -9.53 -11.08
C PHE A 456 -14.84 -9.74 -10.50
N MET A 457 -14.49 -9.01 -9.45
CA MET A 457 -13.21 -9.15 -8.76
C MET A 457 -13.05 -10.52 -8.11
N GLN A 458 -14.12 -11.09 -7.54
CA GLN A 458 -14.12 -12.46 -7.01
C GLN A 458 -13.77 -13.47 -8.11
N ARG A 459 -14.39 -13.36 -9.29
CA ARG A 459 -14.09 -14.24 -10.43
C ARG A 459 -12.64 -14.14 -10.90
N LEU A 460 -12.01 -12.97 -10.78
CA LEU A 460 -10.59 -12.81 -11.13
C LEU A 460 -9.66 -13.57 -10.18
N ILE A 461 -10.08 -13.79 -8.93
CA ILE A 461 -9.27 -14.44 -7.90
C ILE A 461 -9.61 -15.93 -7.69
N ASP A 462 -10.71 -16.44 -8.23
CA ASP A 462 -11.15 -17.83 -8.02
C ASP A 462 -10.10 -18.89 -8.46
N GLY A 463 -9.15 -18.53 -9.33
CA GLY A 463 -8.03 -19.38 -9.75
C GLY A 463 -6.67 -19.04 -9.11
N LEU A 464 -6.60 -18.05 -8.21
CA LEU A 464 -5.37 -17.61 -7.58
C LEU A 464 -5.15 -18.30 -6.22
N PRO A 465 -3.91 -18.68 -5.87
CA PRO A 465 -3.57 -19.12 -4.52
C PRO A 465 -3.93 -18.08 -3.46
N ASN A 466 -4.50 -18.52 -2.33
CA ASN A 466 -4.92 -17.64 -1.24
C ASN A 466 -3.80 -16.73 -0.73
N GLU A 467 -2.56 -17.25 -0.68
CA GLU A 467 -1.36 -16.49 -0.27
C GLU A 467 -1.08 -15.28 -1.19
N LEU A 468 -1.51 -15.33 -2.46
CA LEU A 468 -1.33 -14.24 -3.42
C LEU A 468 -2.43 -13.19 -3.39
N ILE A 469 -3.57 -13.45 -2.73
CA ILE A 469 -4.71 -12.53 -2.67
C ILE A 469 -4.36 -11.26 -1.88
N GLY A 470 -3.46 -11.34 -0.90
CA GLY A 470 -2.95 -10.16 -0.19
C GLY A 470 -2.10 -9.22 -1.06
N PHE A 471 -1.62 -9.72 -2.21
CA PHE A 471 -0.70 -9.01 -3.12
C PHE A 471 -1.39 -8.42 -4.35
N ILE A 472 -2.72 -8.38 -4.37
CA ILE A 472 -3.51 -7.84 -5.48
C ILE A 472 -3.17 -6.36 -5.73
N GLU A 473 -3.00 -5.58 -4.68
CA GLU A 473 -2.70 -4.16 -4.81
C GLU A 473 -1.24 -3.91 -5.20
N PRO A 474 -0.94 -2.95 -6.10
CA PRO A 474 0.42 -2.74 -6.58
C PRO A 474 1.45 -2.44 -5.49
N HIS A 475 1.05 -1.75 -4.42
CA HIS A 475 1.95 -1.37 -3.32
C HIS A 475 2.31 -2.55 -2.42
N THR A 476 1.46 -3.58 -2.29
CA THR A 476 1.78 -4.75 -1.47
C THR A 476 2.79 -5.68 -2.18
N GLN A 477 2.94 -5.56 -3.51
CA GLN A 477 3.91 -6.33 -4.31
C GLN A 477 5.39 -5.96 -4.06
N GLU A 478 5.66 -4.94 -3.24
CA GLU A 478 7.02 -4.60 -2.78
C GLU A 478 7.52 -5.54 -1.68
N HIS A 479 6.65 -6.38 -1.11
CA HIS A 479 6.97 -7.30 -0.03
C HIS A 479 7.99 -8.39 -0.44
N PRO A 480 9.00 -8.71 0.39
CA PRO A 480 10.01 -9.74 0.08
C PRO A 480 9.41 -11.12 -0.23
N GLN A 481 8.45 -11.56 0.58
CA GLN A 481 7.72 -12.81 0.36
C GLN A 481 6.90 -12.83 -0.94
N PHE A 482 6.52 -11.70 -1.55
CA PHE A 482 5.73 -11.72 -2.79
C PHE A 482 6.45 -12.48 -3.91
N LEU A 483 7.75 -12.20 -4.10
CA LEU A 483 8.55 -12.90 -5.11
C LEU A 483 8.76 -14.38 -4.75
N ALA A 484 8.96 -14.69 -3.47
CA ALA A 484 9.11 -16.07 -3.00
C ALA A 484 7.83 -16.89 -3.23
N ILE A 485 6.66 -16.31 -2.96
CA ILE A 485 5.35 -16.94 -3.17
C ILE A 485 5.08 -17.09 -4.67
N LEU A 486 5.39 -16.09 -5.49
CA LEU A 486 5.29 -16.21 -6.95
C LEU A 486 6.14 -17.36 -7.50
N GLN A 487 7.38 -17.51 -7.01
CA GLN A 487 8.26 -18.62 -7.40
C GLN A 487 7.72 -19.98 -6.95
N LYS A 488 7.19 -20.07 -5.72
CA LYS A 488 6.53 -21.28 -5.18
C LYS A 488 5.41 -21.76 -6.09
N TYR A 489 4.63 -20.84 -6.66
CA TYR A 489 3.52 -21.16 -7.58
C TYR A 489 3.87 -21.07 -9.07
N GLN A 490 5.15 -20.90 -9.43
CA GLN A 490 5.64 -20.78 -10.82
C GLN A 490 4.91 -19.69 -11.64
N LEU A 491 4.53 -18.59 -10.99
CA LEU A 491 3.85 -17.46 -11.61
C LEU A 491 4.83 -16.32 -11.89
N GLU A 492 4.82 -15.79 -13.12
CA GLU A 492 5.55 -14.57 -13.44
C GLU A 492 4.79 -13.34 -12.95
N LYS A 493 5.54 -12.34 -12.48
CA LYS A 493 5.00 -11.05 -12.00
C LYS A 493 4.10 -10.36 -13.03
N GLU A 494 4.47 -10.40 -14.31
CA GLU A 494 3.67 -9.79 -15.38
C GLU A 494 2.36 -10.54 -15.62
N LYS A 495 2.38 -11.87 -15.57
CA LYS A 495 1.17 -12.71 -15.70
C LYS A 495 0.20 -12.41 -14.56
N PHE A 496 0.69 -12.32 -13.32
CA PHE A 496 -0.12 -11.92 -12.17
C PHE A 496 -0.77 -10.54 -12.36
N ARG A 497 0.00 -9.54 -12.81
CA ARG A 497 -0.52 -8.19 -13.06
C ARG A 497 -1.53 -8.11 -14.21
N LYS A 498 -1.42 -8.98 -15.21
CA LYS A 498 -2.37 -9.04 -16.34
C LYS A 498 -3.77 -9.50 -15.93
N ILE A 499 -3.90 -10.28 -14.84
CA ILE A 499 -5.21 -10.73 -14.33
C ILE A 499 -6.09 -9.55 -13.92
N PHE A 500 -5.50 -8.51 -13.34
CA PHE A 500 -6.22 -7.32 -12.84
C PHE A 500 -6.34 -6.20 -13.87
N LYS A 501 -6.45 -6.58 -15.14
CA LYS A 501 -6.74 -5.67 -16.25
C LYS A 501 -8.06 -6.03 -16.88
N HIS A 502 -8.74 -5.02 -17.41
CA HIS A 502 -9.93 -5.28 -18.20
C HIS A 502 -9.58 -6.04 -19.47
N PRO A 503 -10.47 -6.92 -19.97
CA PRO A 503 -10.28 -7.57 -21.26
C PRO A 503 -10.17 -6.51 -22.35
N VAL A 504 -9.20 -6.69 -23.26
CA VAL A 504 -8.95 -5.77 -24.37
C VAL A 504 -10.17 -5.79 -25.28
N LEU A 505 -10.89 -4.67 -25.32
CA LEU A 505 -12.02 -4.46 -26.21
C LEU A 505 -11.57 -3.41 -27.22
N GLN A 506 -11.14 -3.88 -28.40
CA GLN A 506 -10.73 -3.08 -29.57
C GLN A 506 -9.62 -2.05 -29.31
N PHE A 507 -8.37 -2.37 -29.69
CA PHE A 507 -7.17 -1.51 -29.74
C PHE A 507 -6.88 -0.60 -28.54
N ASN A 508 -7.60 -0.80 -27.45
CA ASN A 508 -7.59 0.07 -26.30
C ASN A 508 -7.87 -0.76 -25.05
N ARG A 509 -6.79 -1.07 -24.32
CA ARG A 509 -6.54 -0.59 -22.95
C ARG A 509 -5.74 -1.58 -22.11
N ASN A 510 -4.61 -1.09 -21.61
CA ASN A 510 -3.98 -1.60 -20.40
C ASN A 510 -4.67 -1.01 -19.15
N THR A 511 -6.00 -0.82 -19.18
CA THR A 511 -6.75 -0.20 -18.07
C THR A 511 -6.88 -1.20 -16.94
N SER A 512 -6.43 -0.78 -15.78
CA SER A 512 -6.56 -1.58 -14.57
C SER A 512 -8.02 -1.62 -14.15
N VAL A 513 -8.43 -2.74 -13.56
CA VAL A 513 -9.75 -2.87 -12.93
C VAL A 513 -9.93 -1.94 -11.73
N PHE A 514 -8.84 -1.36 -11.23
CA PHE A 514 -8.84 -0.41 -10.11
C PHE A 514 -8.98 1.06 -10.53
N ASP A 515 -8.84 1.37 -11.83
CA ASP A 515 -8.88 2.75 -12.32
C ASP A 515 -10.31 3.32 -12.22
N SER A 516 -10.44 4.64 -12.02
CA SER A 516 -11.74 5.34 -11.92
C SER A 516 -12.57 5.33 -13.21
N TYR A 517 -12.10 4.63 -14.23
CA TYR A 517 -12.61 4.67 -15.58
C TYR A 517 -14.12 4.40 -15.69
N VAL A 518 -14.62 3.36 -15.01
CA VAL A 518 -16.07 3.06 -14.93
C VAL A 518 -16.77 3.97 -13.93
N ALA A 519 -16.07 4.43 -12.88
CA ALA A 519 -16.62 5.32 -11.86
C ALA A 519 -17.05 6.67 -12.47
N ASP A 520 -16.27 7.22 -13.40
CA ASP A 520 -16.58 8.46 -14.09
C ASP A 520 -17.87 8.33 -14.93
N TYR A 521 -18.00 7.22 -15.66
CA TYR A 521 -19.22 6.89 -16.41
C TYR A 521 -20.44 6.74 -15.50
N LEU A 522 -20.28 6.10 -14.34
CA LEU A 522 -21.40 5.86 -13.41
C LEU A 522 -22.00 7.16 -12.88
N LEU A 523 -21.20 8.22 -12.73
CA LEU A 523 -21.70 9.53 -12.31
C LEU A 523 -22.72 10.08 -13.31
N ASP A 524 -22.38 10.09 -14.60
CA ASP A 524 -23.30 10.53 -15.66
C ASP A 524 -24.48 9.55 -15.83
N TYR A 525 -24.21 8.25 -15.77
CA TYR A 525 -25.26 7.23 -15.92
C TYR A 525 -26.36 7.35 -14.85
N PHE A 526 -26.01 7.69 -13.61
CA PHE A 526 -26.99 7.85 -12.52
C PHE A 526 -27.76 9.16 -12.61
N HIS A 527 -27.29 10.17 -13.34
CA HIS A 527 -28.05 11.39 -13.62
C HIS A 527 -29.18 11.16 -14.63
N GLN A 528 -29.10 10.10 -15.43
CA GLN A 528 -30.14 9.77 -16.39
C GLN A 528 -31.26 8.98 -15.70
N PRO A 529 -32.55 9.24 -16.02
CA PRO A 529 -33.70 8.56 -15.42
C PRO A 529 -33.86 7.12 -15.97
N GLN A 530 -32.84 6.29 -15.81
CA GLN A 530 -32.80 4.91 -16.28
C GLN A 530 -32.79 3.94 -15.11
N THR A 531 -33.50 2.82 -15.28
CA THR A 531 -33.48 1.75 -14.28
C THR A 531 -32.38 0.75 -14.59
N LEU A 532 -31.45 0.57 -13.66
CA LEU A 532 -30.40 -0.43 -13.78
C LEU A 532 -31.02 -1.85 -13.81
N ALA A 533 -30.60 -2.71 -14.73
CA ALA A 533 -31.06 -4.08 -14.79
C ALA A 533 -30.61 -4.91 -13.56
N LYS A 534 -31.31 -6.00 -13.25
CA LYS A 534 -30.94 -6.90 -12.13
C LYS A 534 -29.65 -7.69 -12.42
N ASN A 535 -29.42 -8.02 -13.68
CA ASN A 535 -28.31 -8.83 -14.19
C ASN A 535 -27.15 -7.97 -14.73
N VAL A 536 -26.99 -6.77 -14.21
CA VAL A 536 -25.86 -5.91 -14.57
C VAL A 536 -24.53 -6.63 -14.29
N THR A 537 -23.59 -6.56 -15.22
CA THR A 537 -22.25 -7.11 -15.05
C THR A 537 -21.23 -6.00 -15.13
N TRP A 538 -20.12 -6.14 -14.41
CA TRP A 538 -19.04 -5.15 -14.45
C TRP A 538 -18.44 -5.02 -15.86
N SER A 539 -18.28 -6.13 -16.58
CA SER A 539 -17.81 -6.13 -17.97
C SER A 539 -18.75 -5.36 -18.90
N GLY A 540 -20.08 -5.48 -18.71
CA GLY A 540 -21.06 -4.70 -19.46
C GLY A 540 -20.98 -3.20 -19.16
N LEU A 541 -20.85 -2.84 -17.88
CA LEU A 541 -20.64 -1.43 -17.48
C LEU A 541 -19.32 -0.88 -18.04
N TYR A 542 -18.27 -1.70 -18.08
CA TYR A 542 -17.00 -1.31 -18.68
C TYR A 542 -17.13 -1.05 -20.18
N GLN A 543 -17.82 -1.91 -20.93
CA GLN A 543 -18.10 -1.69 -22.36
C GLN A 543 -18.90 -0.40 -22.60
N GLN A 544 -19.88 -0.11 -21.74
CA GLN A 544 -20.65 1.14 -21.82
C GLN A 544 -19.76 2.35 -21.51
N ALA A 545 -18.92 2.26 -20.48
CA ALA A 545 -17.95 3.30 -20.16
C ALA A 545 -16.97 3.56 -21.32
N VAL A 546 -16.48 2.50 -22.00
CA VAL A 546 -15.62 2.62 -23.20
C VAL A 546 -16.28 3.53 -24.23
N ARG A 547 -17.53 3.22 -24.61
CA ARG A 547 -18.29 4.01 -25.59
C ARG A 547 -18.56 5.43 -25.12
N TRP A 548 -18.90 5.60 -23.84
CA TRP A 548 -19.18 6.90 -23.25
C TRP A 548 -17.97 7.83 -23.29
N HIS A 549 -16.78 7.37 -22.86
CA HIS A 549 -15.58 8.21 -22.94
C HIS A 549 -15.14 8.47 -24.38
N GLN A 550 -15.33 7.52 -25.30
CA GLN A 550 -15.09 7.75 -26.73
C GLN A 550 -15.99 8.87 -27.25
N GLN A 551 -17.27 8.87 -26.86
CA GLN A 551 -18.23 9.90 -27.24
C GLN A 551 -17.88 11.28 -26.63
N ILE A 552 -17.49 11.34 -25.35
CA ILE A 552 -17.06 12.60 -24.72
C ILE A 552 -15.81 13.14 -25.39
N HIS A 553 -14.79 12.29 -25.61
CA HIS A 553 -13.57 12.70 -26.30
C HIS A 553 -13.87 13.22 -27.72
N TYR A 554 -14.78 12.55 -28.44
CA TYR A 554 -15.26 13.00 -29.74
C TYR A 554 -15.89 14.39 -29.66
N GLN A 555 -16.82 14.63 -28.74
CA GLN A 555 -17.52 15.91 -28.58
C GLN A 555 -16.56 17.05 -28.15
N ASP A 556 -15.64 16.78 -27.24
CA ASP A 556 -14.62 17.73 -26.79
C ASP A 556 -13.64 18.08 -27.92
N THR A 557 -13.25 17.10 -28.72
CA THR A 557 -12.34 17.33 -29.86
C THR A 557 -13.06 18.10 -30.96
N LEU A 558 -14.30 17.72 -31.27
CA LEU A 558 -15.12 18.39 -32.28
C LEU A 558 -15.38 19.86 -31.91
N SER A 559 -15.72 20.14 -30.65
CA SER A 559 -15.94 21.52 -30.19
C SER A 559 -14.66 22.37 -30.28
N LYS A 560 -13.49 21.80 -29.92
CA LYS A 560 -12.19 22.49 -30.09
C LYS A 560 -11.85 22.77 -31.55
N LEU A 561 -12.14 21.83 -32.45
CA LEU A 561 -11.84 21.98 -33.88
C LEU A 561 -12.79 22.96 -34.58
N ARG A 562 -14.08 22.94 -34.23
CA ARG A 562 -15.07 23.91 -34.75
C ARG A 562 -14.78 25.35 -34.35
N LEU A 563 -13.99 25.59 -33.31
CA LEU A 563 -13.53 26.95 -32.97
C LEU A 563 -12.43 27.47 -33.91
N ARG A 564 -11.79 26.59 -34.69
CA ARG A 564 -10.64 26.93 -35.54
C ARG A 564 -10.88 26.69 -37.03
N LEU A 565 -11.87 25.87 -37.36
CA LEU A 565 -12.15 25.42 -38.73
C LEU A 565 -13.63 25.63 -39.06
N ASP A 566 -13.87 26.26 -40.21
CA ASP A 566 -15.22 26.51 -40.75
C ASP A 566 -15.70 25.39 -41.71
N ILE A 567 -14.88 24.35 -41.90
CA ILE A 567 -15.09 23.30 -42.91
C ILE A 567 -15.18 21.93 -42.22
N GLU A 568 -16.26 21.18 -42.47
CA GLU A 568 -16.46 19.83 -41.90
C GLU A 568 -15.94 18.69 -42.80
N THR A 569 -15.84 18.93 -44.11
CA THR A 569 -15.36 17.97 -45.11
C THR A 569 -14.47 18.67 -46.14
N TRP A 570 -13.40 18.01 -46.57
CA TRP A 570 -12.51 18.55 -47.61
C TRP A 570 -12.47 17.62 -48.83
N ARG A 571 -12.02 18.19 -49.95
CA ARG A 571 -11.91 17.45 -51.22
C ARG A 571 -10.80 16.41 -51.09
N ARG A 572 -11.12 15.18 -51.46
CA ARG A 572 -10.13 14.08 -51.51
C ARG A 572 -9.03 14.38 -52.52
N VAL A 573 -7.81 14.03 -52.15
CA VAL A 573 -6.67 14.01 -53.08
C VAL A 573 -6.68 12.72 -53.87
N SER A 574 -7.03 11.59 -53.24
CA SER A 574 -7.07 10.29 -53.89
C SER A 574 -8.16 10.17 -54.96
N PRO A 575 -7.90 9.38 -56.03
CA PRO A 575 -8.86 9.17 -57.11
C PRO A 575 -10.09 8.35 -56.69
N GLN A 576 -9.97 7.56 -55.63
CA GLN A 576 -11.03 6.68 -55.11
C GLN A 576 -11.08 6.74 -53.59
N GLU A 577 -12.28 6.56 -53.02
CA GLU A 577 -12.50 6.57 -51.58
C GLU A 577 -11.75 5.47 -50.84
N ILE A 578 -11.72 4.28 -51.44
CA ILE A 578 -11.07 3.08 -50.92
C ILE A 578 -10.12 2.59 -52.01
N MET A 579 -8.86 2.43 -51.65
CA MET A 579 -7.81 1.93 -52.53
C MET A 579 -7.23 0.63 -51.98
N PHE A 580 -6.80 -0.24 -52.87
CA PHE A 580 -6.26 -1.55 -52.52
C PHE A 580 -4.87 -1.74 -53.11
N THR A 581 -4.04 -2.42 -52.34
CA THR A 581 -2.81 -3.08 -52.79
C THR A 581 -2.97 -4.59 -52.59
N GLU A 582 -1.95 -5.39 -52.90
CA GLU A 582 -2.02 -6.85 -52.73
C GLU A 582 -2.31 -7.28 -51.28
N ARG A 583 -1.90 -6.49 -50.29
CA ARG A 583 -1.98 -6.86 -48.86
C ARG A 583 -2.73 -5.86 -47.99
N TRP A 584 -3.01 -4.66 -48.51
CA TRP A 584 -3.50 -3.55 -47.70
C TRP A 584 -4.65 -2.80 -48.36
N LYS A 585 -5.57 -2.35 -47.53
CA LYS A 585 -6.67 -1.44 -47.87
C LYS A 585 -6.35 -0.05 -47.29
N PHE A 586 -6.55 1.00 -48.10
CA PHE A 586 -6.34 2.39 -47.74
C PHE A 586 -7.63 3.19 -47.91
N ILE A 587 -7.98 4.01 -46.92
CA ILE A 587 -9.14 4.90 -46.96
C ILE A 587 -8.67 6.31 -46.62
N GLU A 588 -8.90 7.29 -47.50
CA GLU A 588 -8.54 8.69 -47.21
C GLU A 588 -9.49 9.26 -46.16
N LEU A 589 -8.93 9.86 -45.11
CA LEU A 589 -9.68 10.55 -44.08
C LEU A 589 -9.99 11.97 -44.56
N ASN A 590 -11.23 12.20 -44.99
CA ASN A 590 -11.65 13.43 -45.66
C ASN A 590 -12.75 14.24 -44.96
N SER A 591 -13.08 13.86 -43.72
CA SER A 591 -14.00 14.60 -42.86
C SER A 591 -13.46 14.76 -41.44
N LEU A 592 -13.93 15.80 -40.75
CA LEU A 592 -13.65 15.99 -39.32
C LEU A 592 -14.05 14.76 -38.50
N GLU A 593 -15.22 14.19 -38.78
CA GLU A 593 -15.73 13.01 -38.08
C GLU A 593 -14.79 11.81 -38.22
N GLN A 594 -14.33 11.52 -39.45
CA GLN A 594 -13.40 10.42 -39.72
C GLN A 594 -12.06 10.62 -39.00
N ILE A 595 -11.49 11.83 -39.04
CA ILE A 595 -10.21 12.12 -38.37
C ILE A 595 -10.31 12.01 -36.85
N ILE A 596 -11.41 12.50 -36.26
CA ILE A 596 -11.62 12.41 -34.81
C ILE A 596 -11.86 10.94 -34.42
N HIS A 597 -12.64 10.20 -35.20
CA HIS A 597 -12.86 8.77 -34.97
C HIS A 597 -11.56 7.98 -35.03
N GLU A 598 -10.76 8.18 -36.08
CA GLU A 598 -9.43 7.58 -36.25
C GLU A 598 -8.55 7.87 -35.02
N SER A 599 -8.46 9.14 -34.62
CA SER A 599 -7.63 9.57 -33.49
C SER A 599 -8.09 9.01 -32.15
N THR A 600 -9.40 8.85 -31.96
CA THR A 600 -9.98 8.33 -30.72
C THR A 600 -9.82 6.81 -30.64
N SER A 601 -10.03 6.11 -31.75
CA SER A 601 -9.92 4.65 -31.85
C SER A 601 -8.47 4.18 -31.74
N TYR A 602 -7.53 4.88 -32.38
CA TYR A 602 -6.13 4.46 -32.48
C TYR A 602 -5.14 5.29 -31.63
N LYS A 603 -5.63 6.24 -30.82
CA LYS A 603 -4.83 7.02 -29.84
C LYS A 603 -3.60 7.73 -30.43
N HIS A 604 -3.80 8.40 -31.54
CA HIS A 604 -2.79 9.30 -32.10
C HIS A 604 -3.30 10.74 -32.12
N CYS A 605 -2.38 11.69 -32.25
CA CYS A 605 -2.69 13.13 -32.17
C CYS A 605 -3.14 13.75 -33.50
N LEU A 606 -3.45 12.94 -34.52
CA LEU A 606 -3.84 13.42 -35.87
C LEU A 606 -4.92 14.51 -35.80
N ALA A 607 -6.01 14.28 -35.07
CA ALA A 607 -7.13 15.21 -34.97
C ALA A 607 -6.78 16.58 -34.37
N LEU A 608 -5.84 16.66 -33.43
CA LEU A 608 -5.50 17.93 -32.79
C LEU A 608 -4.29 18.62 -33.43
N SER A 609 -3.40 17.85 -34.07
CA SER A 609 -2.12 18.35 -34.56
C SER A 609 -2.06 18.59 -36.07
N TYR A 610 -2.88 17.91 -36.87
CA TYR A 610 -2.77 17.94 -38.33
C TYR A 610 -4.03 18.37 -39.05
N THR A 611 -5.19 18.43 -38.39
CA THR A 611 -6.47 18.77 -39.04
C THR A 611 -6.48 20.12 -39.73
N GLU A 612 -5.83 21.15 -39.18
CA GLU A 612 -5.69 22.47 -39.83
C GLU A 612 -4.96 22.35 -41.17
N ARG A 613 -3.79 21.69 -41.16
CA ARG A 613 -3.00 21.43 -42.38
C ARG A 613 -3.73 20.55 -43.40
N ILE A 614 -4.54 19.62 -42.93
CA ILE A 614 -5.35 18.76 -43.80
C ILE A 614 -6.47 19.59 -44.46
N ALA A 615 -7.16 20.43 -43.70
CA ALA A 615 -8.19 21.32 -44.21
C ALA A 615 -7.64 22.36 -45.20
N GLU A 616 -6.42 22.85 -44.98
CA GLU A 616 -5.69 23.74 -45.89
C GLU A 616 -5.13 23.03 -47.15
N GLY A 617 -5.19 21.70 -47.19
CA GLY A 617 -4.69 20.90 -48.31
C GLY A 617 -3.18 20.67 -48.32
N GLU A 618 -2.47 20.93 -47.22
CA GLU A 618 -1.02 20.70 -47.09
C GLU A 618 -0.67 19.27 -46.64
N TYR A 619 -1.64 18.54 -46.10
CA TYR A 619 -1.46 17.23 -45.50
C TYR A 619 -2.63 16.30 -45.83
N VAL A 620 -2.36 15.01 -45.97
CA VAL A 620 -3.37 13.98 -46.23
C VAL A 620 -3.11 12.80 -45.31
N ALA A 621 -4.18 12.24 -44.74
CA ALA A 621 -4.11 11.08 -43.87
C ALA A 621 -4.96 9.93 -44.43
N PHE A 622 -4.45 8.71 -44.30
CA PHE A 622 -5.13 7.49 -44.72
C PHE A 622 -5.22 6.50 -43.55
N HIS A 623 -6.39 5.89 -43.40
CA HIS A 623 -6.55 4.67 -42.64
C HIS A 623 -6.05 3.48 -43.46
N MET A 624 -5.14 2.68 -42.91
CA MET A 624 -4.53 1.52 -43.54
C MET A 624 -4.87 0.26 -42.74
N SER A 625 -5.53 -0.72 -43.37
CA SER A 625 -5.88 -2.00 -42.73
C SER A 625 -5.35 -3.18 -43.53
N SER A 626 -4.86 -4.23 -42.85
CA SER A 626 -4.37 -5.44 -43.52
C SER A 626 -5.55 -6.25 -44.10
N LEU A 627 -5.32 -6.86 -45.27
CA LEU A 627 -6.27 -7.80 -45.88
C LEU A 627 -6.10 -9.23 -45.33
N ASP A 628 -4.92 -9.55 -44.80
CA ASP A 628 -4.60 -10.86 -44.25
C ASP A 628 -4.99 -10.99 -42.76
N ASP A 629 -5.06 -9.85 -42.06
CA ASP A 629 -5.39 -9.78 -40.63
C ASP A 629 -6.23 -8.53 -40.35
N GLU A 630 -7.53 -8.73 -40.09
CA GLU A 630 -8.47 -7.63 -39.83
C GLU A 630 -8.13 -6.84 -38.56
N ASP A 631 -7.29 -7.37 -37.67
CA ASP A 631 -6.91 -6.67 -36.44
C ASP A 631 -5.74 -5.69 -36.64
N ILE A 632 -5.10 -5.66 -37.82
CA ILE A 632 -3.97 -4.75 -38.06
C ILE A 632 -4.45 -3.47 -38.72
N HIS A 633 -4.44 -2.39 -37.93
CA HIS A 633 -4.77 -1.03 -38.38
C HIS A 633 -3.61 -0.06 -38.16
N LEU A 634 -3.36 0.80 -39.13
CA LEU A 634 -2.35 1.84 -39.11
C LEU A 634 -2.90 3.14 -39.68
N THR A 635 -2.29 4.25 -39.30
CA THR A 635 -2.61 5.57 -39.84
C THR A 635 -1.40 6.11 -40.57
N LEU A 636 -1.55 6.30 -41.88
CA LEU A 636 -0.54 6.85 -42.78
C LEU A 636 -0.75 8.36 -42.90
N GLY A 637 0.29 9.13 -42.62
CA GLY A 637 0.33 10.57 -42.82
C GLY A 637 1.27 10.96 -43.96
N CYS A 638 0.82 11.88 -44.82
CA CYS A 638 1.54 12.34 -46.00
C CYS A 638 1.48 13.87 -46.13
N TYR A 639 2.59 14.49 -46.50
CA TYR A 639 2.57 15.89 -46.98
C TYR A 639 2.10 15.93 -48.42
N PHE A 640 1.26 16.91 -48.76
CA PHE A 640 0.89 17.20 -50.13
C PHE A 640 1.64 18.44 -50.62
N LYS A 641 2.61 18.25 -51.52
CA LYS A 641 3.46 19.32 -52.07
C LYS A 641 3.69 19.07 -53.56
N PHE A 642 3.71 20.14 -54.35
CA PHE A 642 3.94 20.06 -55.80
C PHE A 642 3.02 19.03 -56.50
N GLU A 643 1.74 18.98 -56.08
CA GLU A 643 0.73 18.04 -56.59
C GLU A 643 1.07 16.55 -56.37
N GLN A 644 1.94 16.24 -55.40
CA GLN A 644 2.34 14.88 -55.05
C GLN A 644 2.27 14.64 -53.54
N LEU A 645 1.94 13.39 -53.17
CA LEU A 645 2.00 12.89 -51.81
C LEU A 645 3.44 12.49 -51.47
N HIS A 646 3.91 12.94 -50.32
CA HIS A 646 5.21 12.58 -49.75
C HIS A 646 5.00 11.91 -48.40
N PHE A 647 5.63 10.75 -48.20
CA PHE A 647 5.59 10.02 -46.94
C PHE A 647 6.09 10.88 -45.78
N ASP A 648 5.32 10.95 -44.69
CA ASP A 648 5.73 11.58 -43.43
C ASP A 648 5.87 10.52 -42.33
N GLN A 649 4.77 9.84 -42.00
CA GLN A 649 4.75 8.86 -40.92
C GLN A 649 3.74 7.74 -41.16
N LEU A 650 4.02 6.59 -40.55
CA LEU A 650 3.08 5.47 -40.46
C LEU A 650 3.07 4.98 -39.01
N ARG A 651 1.89 5.03 -38.38
CA ARG A 651 1.72 4.76 -36.96
C ARG A 651 0.77 3.60 -36.73
N LEU A 652 1.17 2.70 -35.84
CA LEU A 652 0.30 1.75 -35.19
C LEU A 652 -0.49 2.46 -34.07
N PRO A 653 -1.52 1.81 -33.48
CA PRO A 653 -2.24 2.36 -32.35
C PRO A 653 -1.29 2.74 -31.20
N ASN A 654 -1.60 3.80 -30.45
CA ASN A 654 -0.74 4.39 -29.41
C ASN A 654 0.58 5.02 -29.93
N ASN A 655 0.63 5.46 -31.19
CA ASN A 655 1.79 6.10 -31.83
C ASN A 655 3.03 5.19 -31.98
N GLU A 656 2.87 3.87 -31.88
CA GLU A 656 3.97 2.93 -32.13
C GLU A 656 4.42 2.98 -33.59
N HIS A 657 5.70 2.72 -33.84
CA HIS A 657 6.26 2.74 -35.19
C HIS A 657 5.98 1.42 -35.90
N ALA A 658 5.49 1.51 -37.14
CA ALA A 658 5.36 0.35 -38.01
C ALA A 658 6.73 -0.25 -38.37
N SER A 659 6.76 -1.55 -38.70
CA SER A 659 7.98 -2.21 -39.17
C SER A 659 8.43 -1.63 -40.52
N LYS A 660 9.72 -1.78 -40.83
CA LYS A 660 10.31 -1.22 -42.06
C LYS A 660 9.65 -1.75 -43.33
N ASP A 661 9.21 -3.00 -43.32
CA ASP A 661 8.56 -3.65 -44.47
C ASP A 661 7.20 -3.02 -44.76
N VAL A 662 6.39 -2.80 -43.72
CA VAL A 662 5.07 -2.16 -43.86
C VAL A 662 5.21 -0.69 -44.28
N VAL A 663 6.25 -0.01 -43.80
CA VAL A 663 6.58 1.35 -44.28
C VAL A 663 6.94 1.36 -45.77
N GLN A 664 7.60 0.31 -46.27
CA GLN A 664 7.92 0.20 -47.68
C GLN A 664 6.65 0.00 -48.54
N ASP A 665 5.71 -0.83 -48.07
CA ASP A 665 4.40 -1.01 -48.72
C ASP A 665 3.63 0.31 -48.81
N ALA A 666 3.59 1.08 -47.72
CA ALA A 666 2.96 2.41 -47.71
C ALA A 666 3.62 3.39 -48.69
N LYS A 667 4.94 3.34 -48.85
CA LYS A 667 5.66 4.16 -49.85
C LYS A 667 5.35 3.73 -51.29
N LEU A 668 5.21 2.42 -51.54
CA LEU A 668 4.80 1.90 -52.85
C LEU A 668 3.38 2.36 -53.19
N PHE A 669 2.47 2.31 -52.22
CA PHE A 669 1.13 2.87 -52.35
C PHE A 669 1.17 4.36 -52.72
N ILE A 670 1.97 5.18 -52.01
CA ILE A 670 2.13 6.61 -52.33
C ILE A 670 2.61 6.82 -53.77
N GLN A 671 3.59 6.03 -54.24
CA GLN A 671 4.07 6.10 -55.61
C GLN A 671 2.98 5.77 -56.62
N GLN A 672 2.17 4.75 -56.36
CA GLN A 672 1.04 4.38 -57.22
C GLN A 672 0.00 5.50 -57.26
N VAL A 673 -0.38 6.07 -56.12
CA VAL A 673 -1.33 7.20 -56.07
C VAL A 673 -0.79 8.39 -56.85
N ASN A 674 0.47 8.76 -56.66
CA ASN A 674 1.11 9.88 -57.38
C ASN A 674 1.11 9.71 -58.91
N GLN A 675 1.22 8.48 -59.42
CA GLN A 675 1.11 8.24 -60.87
C GLN A 675 -0.30 8.54 -61.41
N HIS A 676 -1.33 8.34 -60.60
CA HIS A 676 -2.73 8.55 -60.97
C HIS A 676 -3.22 9.99 -60.67
N LEU A 677 -2.60 10.71 -59.73
CA LEU A 677 -2.89 12.12 -59.42
C LEU A 677 -2.63 13.05 -60.62
N ILE A 678 -1.67 12.71 -61.47
CA ILE A 678 -1.24 13.51 -62.64
C ILE A 678 -2.38 13.66 -63.68
N TRP A 679 -3.43 12.85 -63.62
CA TRP A 679 -4.52 12.88 -64.61
C TRP A 679 -5.67 13.86 -64.31
N ASP A 680 -5.91 14.25 -63.05
CA ASP A 680 -7.17 14.94 -62.69
C ASP A 680 -7.06 16.46 -62.44
N PHE A 681 -5.86 17.02 -62.27
CA PHE A 681 -5.69 18.48 -62.12
C PHE A 681 -5.55 19.24 -63.45
N LYS A 682 -5.41 18.54 -64.59
CA LYS A 682 -5.33 19.16 -65.93
C LYS A 682 -6.67 19.26 -66.67
N ALA A 683 -7.77 18.75 -66.12
CA ALA A 683 -9.08 18.80 -66.78
C ALA A 683 -10.11 19.67 -66.01
N ARG A 684 -9.94 21.00 -66.09
CA ARG A 684 -11.02 22.00 -66.30
C ARG A 684 -10.42 23.41 -66.38
N LYS A 685 -9.89 23.72 -67.56
CA LYS A 685 -9.99 25.06 -68.16
C LYS A 685 -10.58 24.87 -69.55
N VAL A 686 -11.90 24.92 -69.66
CA VAL A 686 -12.59 25.35 -70.88
C VAL A 686 -13.87 26.07 -70.43
N GLU A 687 -13.85 27.39 -70.70
CA GLU A 687 -14.90 28.43 -70.70
C GLU A 687 -15.78 28.65 -69.46
#